data_AF-A0A2G5SBY0-F1
#
_entry.id   AF-A0A2G5SBY0-F1
#
_cell.length_a   1.000
_cell.length_b   1.000
_cell.length_c   1.000
_cell.angle_alpha   90.00
_cell.angle_beta   90.00
_cell.angle_gamma   90.00
#
_symmetry.space_group_name_H-M   'P 1'
#
loop_
_entity.id
_entity.type
_entity.pdbx_description
1 polymer ?
#
loop_
_entity_poly.entity_id
_entity_poly.type
_entity_poly.pdbx_seq_one_letter_code
_entity_poly.pdbx_strand_id
1 'polypeptide(L)'
;MTILSLCGKLTHQQRPYYLNHFSYSCHKNMAIIYFASFIKAKFADLHDDDAYSTLKALEKCGSVDKACGTGLTTTLLSNLGKKQVSAWIKENLTNQDEVRKVVTAFSSWNESSRITVLTSLLTQKATETSQAVITSIIDSLFYVKTRAGEFASIQISDNNEKILRQLVVAVQGEETVSKAEKSIGKSKLRKKSLLILWYVTRLWYRIAADSTDAEAYDADSSEILAIAKNESDSNNSLVFVDLLLSILSREQKFHRTPVAFAFVHAIPTLKSEDLCHIVETAAMSEAELAGNDDEDVEDEEGMPFDESEIPTRAGNDDDEDSDSDDDEEEEEDDDEGNEAVDQELLDKLNAALGDAAPRESSSDIEMDDLDEAEMQKMDERLSAAFKAVAPKAAKDKKRSAKNVEALKMKIADLLLIAISSKDLSESDKIKIIVPLLKWAKVDAKTHDKVAQKALGLVNIVVRMKFSDVSEKDALKLLRQVLEEAQTSTNLLIIDAVARCVTFVLKISARDGKSMSAGVRTEFQKLFENYLQNVEGKVPSNFVIQPIADLPLLFVDQLGMLLDAGFDEENRIFKRTEILGAVAMIFSKQVLQQATIKSAAIKKIGKCSSSYFQKVLDTDKSELKPRLFGTVLHLVHKVATCVADDEKHVEALRESLETIIKKMSEGETVLQLKKINPVCLHIVGKSIVGALTSIKKSLEMDN
;
A
#
# COMPACT_ATOMS: atom_id res chain seq x y z
N MET A 1 -31.50 40.67 6.33
CA MET A 1 -31.04 42.00 6.79
C MET A 1 -30.39 41.98 8.17
N THR A 2 -30.96 41.33 9.19
CA THR A 2 -30.35 41.25 10.55
C THR A 2 -29.00 40.54 10.59
N ILE A 3 -28.84 39.45 9.82
CA ILE A 3 -27.56 38.73 9.62
C ILE A 3 -26.45 39.68 9.13
N LEU A 4 -26.78 40.52 8.15
CA LEU A 4 -25.84 41.45 7.51
C LEU A 4 -25.56 42.69 8.35
N SER A 5 -26.52 43.12 9.18
CA SER A 5 -26.26 44.16 10.18
C SER A 5 -25.30 43.69 11.28
N LEU A 6 -25.19 42.37 11.51
CA LEU A 6 -24.20 41.78 12.41
C LEU A 6 -22.85 41.56 11.71
N CYS A 7 -22.84 41.01 10.49
CA CYS A 7 -21.59 40.75 9.74
C CYS A 7 -20.93 42.01 9.16
N GLY A 8 -21.71 42.98 8.66
CA GLY A 8 -21.18 44.24 8.11
C GLY A 8 -20.60 45.20 9.16
N LYS A 9 -20.88 44.97 10.46
CA LYS A 9 -20.19 45.67 11.55
C LYS A 9 -18.82 45.07 11.88
N LEU A 10 -18.51 43.85 11.42
CA LEU A 10 -17.26 43.15 11.70
C LEU A 10 -16.15 43.45 10.67
N THR A 11 -16.50 43.74 9.40
CA THR A 11 -15.50 44.05 8.34
C THR A 11 -14.93 45.47 8.43
N HIS A 12 -15.56 46.38 9.17
CA HIS A 12 -15.12 47.77 9.30
C HIS A 12 -14.22 48.07 10.53
N GLN A 13 -13.86 47.06 11.33
CA GLN A 13 -12.99 47.23 12.51
C GLN A 13 -11.76 46.30 12.49
N GLN A 14 -10.72 46.72 11.78
CA GLN A 14 -9.32 46.30 11.96
C GLN A 14 -8.48 47.55 11.66
N ARG A 15 -7.56 48.12 12.47
CA ARG A 15 -6.74 47.79 13.68
C ARG A 15 -6.40 49.14 14.39
N PRO A 16 -5.61 49.26 15.50
CA PRO A 16 -4.92 48.26 16.34
C PRO A 16 -5.22 48.39 17.86
N TYR A 17 -4.54 47.56 18.67
CA TYR A 17 -4.20 47.64 20.11
C TYR A 17 -4.64 46.45 21.00
N TYR A 18 -3.64 45.62 21.31
CA TYR A 18 -3.34 44.79 22.50
C TYR A 18 -4.39 43.81 23.10
N LEU A 19 -4.01 42.52 23.03
CA LEU A 19 -3.98 41.54 24.13
C LEU A 19 -5.09 41.65 25.20
N ASN A 20 -6.32 41.26 24.86
CA ASN A 20 -7.32 40.68 25.78
C ASN A 20 -8.58 40.08 25.09
N HIS A 21 -8.52 39.77 23.79
CA HIS A 21 -9.73 39.53 22.97
C HIS A 21 -10.10 38.07 22.65
N PHE A 22 -9.32 37.08 23.11
CA PHE A 22 -9.51 35.68 22.69
C PHE A 22 -10.84 35.06 23.15
N SER A 23 -11.29 35.32 24.38
CA SER A 23 -12.54 34.75 24.93
C SER A 23 -13.81 35.36 24.32
N TYR A 24 -13.80 36.66 24.02
CA TYR A 24 -14.96 37.39 23.48
C TYR A 24 -15.19 37.15 21.98
N SER A 25 -14.11 36.89 21.21
CA SER A 25 -14.18 36.53 19.79
C SER A 25 -14.77 35.12 19.60
N CYS A 26 -14.34 34.18 20.44
CA CYS A 26 -14.78 32.78 20.39
C CYS A 26 -16.27 32.61 20.70
N HIS A 27 -16.80 33.31 21.72
CA HIS A 27 -18.24 33.30 22.05
C HIS A 27 -19.11 33.94 20.95
N LYS A 28 -18.63 35.01 20.29
CA LYS A 28 -19.35 35.65 19.17
C LYS A 28 -19.38 34.76 17.92
N ASN A 29 -18.27 34.10 17.60
CA ASN A 29 -18.23 33.12 16.50
C ASN A 29 -19.18 31.95 16.75
N MET A 30 -19.25 31.42 17.98
CA MET A 30 -20.21 30.36 18.29
C MET A 30 -21.67 30.80 18.15
N ALA A 31 -22.02 32.01 18.63
CA ALA A 31 -23.38 32.54 18.48
C ALA A 31 -23.77 32.76 17.00
N ILE A 32 -22.83 33.18 16.15
CA ILE A 32 -23.04 33.32 14.71
C ILE A 32 -23.28 31.94 14.07
N ILE A 33 -22.47 30.93 14.40
CA ILE A 33 -22.60 29.57 13.85
C ILE A 33 -23.94 28.93 14.25
N TYR A 34 -24.37 29.06 15.52
CA TYR A 34 -25.67 28.55 15.98
C TYR A 34 -26.84 29.27 15.31
N PHE A 35 -26.78 30.60 15.20
CA PHE A 35 -27.81 31.36 14.53
C PHE A 35 -27.88 31.04 13.03
N ALA A 36 -26.73 30.94 12.37
CA ALA A 36 -26.66 30.54 10.97
C ALA A 36 -27.19 29.11 10.77
N SER A 37 -26.91 28.18 11.69
CA SER A 37 -27.47 26.82 11.64
C SER A 37 -29.00 26.83 11.79
N PHE A 38 -29.55 27.66 12.67
CA PHE A 38 -31.00 27.86 12.79
C PHE A 38 -31.61 28.41 11.49
N ILE A 39 -30.97 29.40 10.87
CA ILE A 39 -31.41 29.97 9.59
C ILE A 39 -31.30 28.95 8.47
N LYS A 40 -30.24 28.14 8.42
CA LYS A 40 -30.06 27.05 7.47
C LYS A 40 -31.24 26.07 7.53
N ALA A 41 -31.68 25.72 8.74
CA ALA A 41 -32.86 24.86 8.93
C ALA A 41 -34.15 25.50 8.39
N LYS A 42 -34.30 26.83 8.51
CA LYS A 42 -35.43 27.55 7.91
C LYS A 42 -35.34 27.69 6.39
N PHE A 43 -34.14 27.82 5.85
CA PHE A 43 -33.92 27.86 4.41
C PHE A 43 -34.14 26.51 3.74
N ALA A 44 -33.94 25.40 4.46
CA ALA A 44 -34.23 24.07 3.96
C ALA A 44 -35.71 23.88 3.56
N ASP A 45 -36.63 24.64 4.17
CA ASP A 45 -38.07 24.61 3.87
C ASP A 45 -38.45 25.47 2.63
N LEU A 46 -37.54 26.33 2.14
CA LEU A 46 -37.79 27.19 0.99
C LEU A 46 -37.48 26.45 -0.31
N HIS A 47 -38.36 26.58 -1.31
CA HIS A 47 -38.22 25.94 -2.62
C HIS A 47 -38.46 26.91 -3.77
N ASP A 48 -37.90 26.59 -4.94
CA ASP A 48 -38.17 27.27 -6.22
C ASP A 48 -38.09 28.81 -6.15
N ASP A 49 -39.19 29.53 -6.38
CA ASP A 49 -39.20 31.00 -6.47
C ASP A 49 -38.83 31.67 -5.12
N ASP A 50 -39.26 31.09 -4.00
CA ASP A 50 -38.95 31.60 -2.66
C ASP A 50 -37.48 31.37 -2.31
N ALA A 51 -36.96 30.18 -2.65
CA ALA A 51 -35.54 29.88 -2.50
C ALA A 51 -34.68 30.78 -3.40
N TYR A 52 -35.08 30.97 -4.66
CA TYR A 52 -34.34 31.75 -5.66
C TYR A 52 -34.30 33.25 -5.33
N SER A 53 -35.43 33.82 -4.90
CA SER A 53 -35.49 35.23 -4.49
C SER A 53 -34.65 35.49 -3.23
N THR A 54 -34.66 34.56 -2.28
CA THR A 54 -33.83 34.61 -1.07
C THR A 54 -32.35 34.47 -1.42
N LEU A 55 -32.00 33.53 -2.30
CA LEU A 55 -30.64 33.31 -2.79
C LEU A 55 -30.08 34.59 -3.44
N LYS A 56 -30.83 35.21 -4.36
CA LYS A 56 -30.43 36.49 -4.99
C LYS A 56 -30.22 37.61 -3.98
N ALA A 57 -31.06 37.67 -2.94
CA ALA A 57 -30.92 38.67 -1.90
C ALA A 57 -29.62 38.48 -1.12
N LEU A 58 -29.19 37.23 -0.89
CA LEU A 58 -27.95 36.91 -0.20
C LEU A 58 -26.71 37.11 -1.09
N GLU A 59 -26.78 36.75 -2.38
CA GLU A 59 -25.68 36.95 -3.34
C GLU A 59 -25.28 38.43 -3.46
N LYS A 60 -26.26 39.35 -3.41
CA LYS A 60 -26.03 40.81 -3.38
C LYS A 60 -25.22 41.30 -2.18
N CYS A 61 -25.07 40.46 -1.17
CA CYS A 61 -24.48 40.82 0.11
C CYS A 61 -23.06 40.26 0.28
N GLY A 62 -22.46 39.72 -0.79
CA GLY A 62 -21.11 39.16 -0.80
C GLY A 62 -21.07 37.69 -0.37
N SER A 63 -19.90 37.20 0.06
CA SER A 63 -19.70 35.78 0.39
C SER A 63 -20.27 35.42 1.77
N VAL A 64 -21.60 35.29 1.84
CA VAL A 64 -22.36 34.99 3.06
C VAL A 64 -21.92 33.67 3.71
N ASP A 65 -21.61 32.66 2.90
CA ASP A 65 -21.20 31.34 3.40
C ASP A 65 -19.81 31.39 4.06
N LYS A 66 -18.86 32.14 3.49
CA LYS A 66 -17.55 32.40 4.12
C LYS A 66 -17.73 33.17 5.44
N ALA A 67 -18.61 34.15 5.48
CA ALA A 67 -18.86 34.96 6.68
C ALA A 67 -19.57 34.20 7.81
N CYS A 68 -20.41 33.20 7.48
CA CYS A 68 -21.20 32.46 8.47
C CYS A 68 -20.57 31.12 8.88
N GLY A 69 -19.56 30.63 8.14
CA GLY A 69 -19.01 29.28 8.33
C GLY A 69 -20.01 28.15 8.06
N THR A 70 -21.15 28.47 7.44
CA THR A 70 -22.25 27.52 7.15
C THR A 70 -22.76 27.77 5.74
N GLY A 71 -22.97 26.69 4.95
CA GLY A 71 -23.46 26.77 3.57
C GLY A 71 -24.94 27.16 3.46
N LEU A 72 -25.28 28.42 3.72
CA LEU A 72 -26.63 28.97 3.61
C LEU A 72 -27.04 29.13 2.15
N THR A 73 -26.18 29.74 1.33
CA THR A 73 -26.47 29.94 -0.10
C THR A 73 -26.49 28.61 -0.84
N THR A 74 -25.62 27.67 -0.47
CA THR A 74 -25.64 26.29 -0.99
C THR A 74 -26.93 25.54 -0.67
N THR A 75 -27.50 25.73 0.54
CA THR A 75 -28.78 25.09 0.92
C THR A 75 -29.93 25.60 0.07
N LEU A 76 -29.99 26.90 -0.19
CA LEU A 76 -31.01 27.49 -1.06
C LEU A 76 -30.81 27.06 -2.52
N LEU A 77 -29.56 26.99 -2.98
CA LEU A 77 -29.20 26.54 -4.32
C LEU A 77 -29.65 25.09 -4.55
N SER A 78 -29.48 24.21 -3.55
CA SER A 78 -29.94 22.82 -3.57
C SER A 78 -31.46 22.68 -3.79
N ASN A 79 -32.25 23.67 -3.36
CA ASN A 79 -33.71 23.63 -3.37
C ASN A 79 -34.34 24.26 -4.63
N LEU A 80 -33.53 24.64 -5.62
CA LEU A 80 -34.02 25.22 -6.87
C LEU A 80 -34.55 24.17 -7.86
N GLY A 81 -35.71 24.44 -8.45
CA GLY A 81 -36.24 23.70 -9.59
C GLY A 81 -35.65 24.14 -10.93
N LYS A 82 -36.00 23.40 -12.00
CA LYS A 82 -35.41 23.52 -13.35
C LYS A 82 -35.41 24.95 -13.89
N LYS A 83 -36.53 25.68 -13.72
CA LYS A 83 -36.68 27.04 -14.24
C LYS A 83 -35.73 28.01 -13.54
N GLN A 84 -35.64 27.91 -12.22
CA GLN A 84 -34.81 28.77 -11.38
C GLN A 84 -33.33 28.44 -11.55
N VAL A 85 -32.97 27.16 -11.62
CA VAL A 85 -31.61 26.72 -11.99
C VAL A 85 -31.20 27.31 -13.35
N SER A 86 -32.06 27.24 -14.36
CA SER A 86 -31.77 27.81 -15.69
C SER A 86 -31.56 29.32 -15.66
N ALA A 87 -32.29 30.04 -14.79
CA ALA A 87 -32.12 31.47 -14.59
C ALA A 87 -30.83 31.79 -13.83
N TRP A 88 -30.55 31.04 -12.75
CA TRP A 88 -29.34 31.17 -11.94
C TRP A 88 -28.06 30.97 -12.77
N ILE A 89 -28.03 29.92 -13.61
CA ILE A 89 -26.94 29.62 -14.55
C ILE A 89 -26.57 30.85 -15.39
N LYS A 90 -27.58 31.50 -16.00
CA LYS A 90 -27.36 32.64 -16.90
C LYS A 90 -26.73 33.85 -16.21
N GLU A 91 -26.96 33.98 -14.91
CA GLU A 91 -26.52 35.14 -14.13
C GLU A 91 -25.18 34.89 -13.43
N ASN A 92 -24.88 33.64 -13.07
CA ASN A 92 -23.78 33.32 -12.13
C ASN A 92 -22.66 32.44 -12.70
N LEU A 93 -22.77 31.85 -13.90
CA LEU A 93 -21.70 30.97 -14.41
C LEU A 93 -20.35 31.68 -14.66
N THR A 94 -20.35 33.00 -14.83
CA THR A 94 -19.09 33.76 -14.98
C THR A 94 -18.38 34.01 -13.65
N ASN A 95 -19.05 33.72 -12.52
CA ASN A 95 -18.51 33.89 -11.17
C ASN A 95 -18.00 32.55 -10.62
N GLN A 96 -16.67 32.42 -10.51
CA GLN A 96 -16.01 31.19 -10.09
C GLN A 96 -16.39 30.75 -8.66
N ASP A 97 -16.62 31.69 -7.74
CA ASP A 97 -17.07 31.37 -6.38
C ASP A 97 -18.48 30.76 -6.36
N GLU A 98 -19.34 31.15 -7.29
CA GLU A 98 -20.69 30.58 -7.44
C GLU A 98 -20.65 29.22 -8.12
N VAL A 99 -19.80 29.05 -9.14
CA VAL A 99 -19.60 27.77 -9.83
C VAL A 99 -19.16 26.67 -8.86
N ARG A 100 -18.31 26.97 -7.87
CA ARG A 100 -17.89 26.02 -6.82
C ARG A 100 -19.05 25.45 -6.00
N LYS A 101 -20.12 26.22 -5.77
CA LYS A 101 -21.29 25.79 -4.98
C LYS A 101 -22.11 24.71 -5.68
N VAL A 102 -21.95 24.58 -7.01
CA VAL A 102 -22.66 23.58 -7.82
C VAL A 102 -22.36 22.17 -7.34
N VAL A 103 -21.11 21.87 -6.95
CA VAL A 103 -20.70 20.52 -6.49
C VAL A 103 -21.61 20.02 -5.37
N THR A 104 -21.86 20.86 -4.36
CA THR A 104 -22.69 20.49 -3.22
C THR A 104 -24.18 20.43 -3.57
N ALA A 105 -24.67 21.32 -4.43
CA ALA A 105 -26.08 21.35 -4.83
C ALA A 105 -26.46 20.30 -5.89
N PHE A 106 -25.47 19.72 -6.58
CA PHE A 106 -25.71 18.84 -7.71
C PHE A 106 -26.56 17.61 -7.36
N SER A 107 -26.28 16.99 -6.20
CA SER A 107 -26.95 15.78 -5.75
C SER A 107 -28.42 15.98 -5.36
N SER A 108 -28.85 17.20 -5.00
CA SER A 108 -30.25 17.50 -4.67
C SER A 108 -31.13 17.81 -5.88
N TRP A 109 -30.52 18.18 -7.01
CA TRP A 109 -31.28 18.53 -8.22
C TRP A 109 -31.82 17.32 -8.97
N ASN A 110 -32.94 17.52 -9.68
CA ASN A 110 -33.47 16.52 -10.60
C ASN A 110 -32.59 16.36 -11.86
N GLU A 111 -32.76 15.24 -12.56
CA GLU A 111 -31.98 14.87 -13.75
C GLU A 111 -31.92 16.00 -14.80
N SER A 112 -33.06 16.58 -15.16
CA SER A 112 -33.10 17.65 -16.16
C SER A 112 -32.32 18.90 -15.75
N SER A 113 -32.30 19.24 -14.46
CA SER A 113 -31.57 20.41 -13.94
C SER A 113 -30.08 20.13 -13.90
N ARG A 114 -29.67 18.93 -13.46
CA ARG A 114 -28.27 18.46 -13.48
C ARG A 114 -27.67 18.55 -14.88
N ILE A 115 -28.37 18.02 -15.88
CA ILE A 115 -27.93 18.09 -17.29
C ILE A 115 -27.83 19.54 -17.74
N THR A 116 -28.84 20.36 -17.46
CA THR A 116 -28.86 21.78 -17.89
C THR A 116 -27.65 22.54 -17.35
N VAL A 117 -27.32 22.36 -16.06
CA VAL A 117 -26.17 23.01 -15.42
C VAL A 117 -24.86 22.54 -16.03
N LEU A 118 -24.66 21.23 -16.10
CA LEU A 118 -23.40 20.67 -16.61
C LEU A 118 -23.20 20.94 -18.09
N THR A 119 -24.23 20.83 -18.92
CA THR A 119 -24.15 21.23 -20.33
C THR A 119 -23.77 22.70 -20.44
N SER A 120 -24.38 23.59 -19.63
CA SER A 120 -24.01 25.01 -19.64
C SER A 120 -22.54 25.23 -19.27
N LEU A 121 -22.04 24.55 -18.24
CA LEU A 121 -20.64 24.61 -17.82
C LEU A 121 -19.68 24.08 -18.90
N LEU A 122 -20.03 22.95 -19.54
CA LEU A 122 -19.27 22.33 -20.63
C LEU A 122 -19.24 23.18 -21.92
N THR A 123 -20.17 24.12 -22.09
CA THR A 123 -20.21 25.00 -23.27
C THR A 123 -19.38 26.28 -23.07
N GLN A 124 -18.95 26.56 -21.85
CA GLN A 124 -18.09 27.72 -21.57
C GLN A 124 -16.63 27.42 -21.90
N LYS A 125 -15.82 28.49 -22.02
CA LYS A 125 -14.37 28.33 -22.09
C LYS A 125 -13.91 27.62 -20.81
N ALA A 126 -13.15 26.54 -20.97
CA ALA A 126 -12.58 25.82 -19.85
C ALA A 126 -11.73 26.76 -18.99
N THR A 127 -11.95 26.68 -17.69
CA THR A 127 -11.18 27.31 -16.62
C THR A 127 -10.85 26.24 -15.59
N GLU A 128 -9.77 26.40 -14.83
CA GLU A 128 -9.40 25.46 -13.76
C GLU A 128 -10.54 25.19 -12.78
N THR A 129 -11.27 26.24 -12.37
CA THR A 129 -12.42 26.07 -11.47
C THR A 129 -13.56 25.29 -12.13
N SER A 130 -13.88 25.56 -13.41
CA SER A 130 -14.88 24.76 -14.13
C SER A 130 -14.45 23.30 -14.32
N GLN A 131 -13.17 23.05 -14.55
CA GLN A 131 -12.59 21.71 -14.67
C GLN A 131 -12.69 20.98 -13.33
N ALA A 132 -12.28 21.61 -12.22
CA ALA A 132 -12.37 21.05 -10.87
C ALA A 132 -13.83 20.72 -10.49
N VAL A 133 -14.78 21.62 -10.80
CA VAL A 133 -16.20 21.40 -10.51
C VAL A 133 -16.78 20.25 -11.33
N ILE A 134 -16.54 20.23 -12.65
CA ILE A 134 -17.05 19.17 -13.53
C ILE A 134 -16.45 17.82 -13.15
N THR A 135 -15.14 17.77 -12.89
CA THR A 135 -14.47 16.51 -12.52
C THR A 135 -14.91 15.98 -11.15
N SER A 136 -15.11 16.87 -10.16
CA SER A 136 -15.70 16.49 -8.86
C SER A 136 -17.12 15.95 -9.01
N ILE A 137 -17.92 16.55 -9.90
CA ILE A 137 -19.27 16.04 -10.20
C ILE A 137 -19.21 14.68 -10.88
N ILE A 138 -18.35 14.49 -11.90
CA ILE A 138 -18.14 13.19 -12.56
C ILE A 138 -17.76 12.13 -11.54
N ASP A 139 -16.83 12.43 -10.64
CA ASP A 139 -16.40 11.53 -9.56
C ASP A 139 -17.57 11.12 -8.66
N SER A 140 -18.43 12.07 -8.29
CA SER A 140 -19.63 11.81 -7.47
C SER A 140 -20.69 10.90 -8.12
N LEU A 141 -20.60 10.65 -9.43
CA LEU A 141 -21.50 9.74 -10.14
C LEU A 141 -21.19 8.27 -9.86
N PHE A 142 -19.99 7.97 -9.37
CA PHE A 142 -19.52 6.62 -9.07
C PHE A 142 -19.74 6.27 -7.60
N TYR A 143 -20.08 5.00 -7.34
CA TYR A 143 -20.18 4.42 -6.01
C TYR A 143 -18.99 3.49 -5.80
N VAL A 144 -18.09 3.88 -4.89
CA VAL A 144 -16.90 3.09 -4.53
C VAL A 144 -17.17 2.34 -3.22
N LYS A 145 -16.99 1.01 -3.24
CA LYS A 145 -17.00 0.17 -2.05
C LYS A 145 -15.82 -0.79 -2.10
N THR A 146 -14.90 -0.66 -1.16
CA THR A 146 -13.69 -1.50 -1.11
C THR A 146 -13.51 -2.08 0.29
N ARG A 147 -13.09 -3.34 0.34
CA ARG A 147 -12.57 -4.00 1.54
C ARG A 147 -11.38 -4.84 1.10
N ALA A 148 -10.20 -4.44 1.57
CA ALA A 148 -8.92 -5.03 1.19
C ALA A 148 -8.94 -6.55 1.39
N GLY A 149 -8.61 -7.28 0.31
CA GLY A 149 -8.57 -8.74 0.32
C GLY A 149 -9.93 -9.45 0.31
N GLU A 150 -11.05 -8.72 0.25
CA GLU A 150 -12.38 -9.33 0.28
C GLU A 150 -13.27 -8.96 -0.92
N PHE A 151 -13.36 -7.66 -1.24
CA PHE A 151 -14.06 -7.19 -2.43
C PHE A 151 -13.63 -5.77 -2.79
N ALA A 152 -13.57 -5.47 -4.08
CA ALA A 152 -13.52 -4.12 -4.59
C ALA A 152 -14.64 -3.96 -5.61
N SER A 153 -15.49 -2.95 -5.44
CA SER A 153 -16.60 -2.68 -6.33
C SER A 153 -16.69 -1.19 -6.59
N ILE A 154 -16.63 -0.82 -7.87
CA ILE A 154 -16.87 0.54 -8.32
C ILE A 154 -18.02 0.44 -9.31
N GLN A 155 -19.12 1.13 -9.01
CA GLN A 155 -20.36 1.01 -9.76
C GLN A 155 -20.87 2.38 -10.18
N ILE A 156 -21.65 2.40 -11.25
CA ILE A 156 -22.43 3.55 -11.68
C ILE A 156 -23.88 3.09 -11.84
N SER A 157 -24.83 3.87 -11.34
CA SER A 157 -26.25 3.58 -11.50
C SER A 157 -26.68 3.84 -12.94
N ASP A 158 -27.70 3.14 -13.44
CA ASP A 158 -28.25 3.35 -14.78
C ASP A 158 -28.68 4.81 -15.03
N ASN A 159 -29.13 5.49 -13.96
CA ASN A 159 -29.48 6.91 -14.04
C ASN A 159 -28.26 7.80 -14.24
N ASN A 160 -27.18 7.55 -13.49
CA ASN A 160 -25.93 8.31 -13.64
C ASN A 160 -25.24 8.02 -14.98
N GLU A 161 -25.36 6.80 -15.49
CA GLU A 161 -24.88 6.43 -16.83
C GLU A 161 -25.64 7.19 -17.93
N LYS A 162 -26.97 7.33 -17.81
CA LYS A 162 -27.78 8.16 -18.72
C LYS A 162 -27.37 9.63 -18.69
N ILE A 163 -27.12 10.17 -17.48
CA ILE A 163 -26.62 11.54 -17.32
C ILE A 163 -25.28 11.68 -18.06
N LEU A 164 -24.30 10.81 -17.82
CA LEU A 164 -23.01 10.84 -18.54
C LEU A 164 -23.20 10.82 -20.05
N ARG A 165 -24.02 9.89 -20.57
CA ARG A 165 -24.31 9.83 -22.01
C ARG A 165 -24.87 11.15 -22.53
N GLN A 166 -25.87 11.72 -21.87
CA GLN A 166 -26.50 12.98 -22.31
C GLN A 166 -25.53 14.15 -22.30
N LEU A 167 -24.61 14.21 -21.32
CA LEU A 167 -23.56 15.22 -21.29
C LEU A 167 -22.62 15.10 -22.50
N VAL A 168 -22.19 13.87 -22.81
CA VAL A 168 -21.33 13.63 -23.98
C VAL A 168 -22.08 13.96 -25.28
N VAL A 169 -23.36 13.60 -25.39
CA VAL A 169 -24.21 13.96 -26.55
C VAL A 169 -24.29 15.46 -26.72
N ALA A 170 -24.47 16.21 -25.62
CA ALA A 170 -24.56 17.67 -25.69
C ALA A 170 -23.28 18.32 -26.24
N VAL A 171 -22.13 17.63 -26.09
CA VAL A 171 -20.81 18.19 -26.40
C VAL A 171 -20.19 17.62 -27.69
N GLN A 172 -20.53 16.39 -28.06
CA GLN A 172 -20.01 15.67 -29.23
C GLN A 172 -21.05 15.48 -30.34
N GLY A 173 -22.33 15.68 -30.04
CA GLY A 173 -23.47 15.40 -30.92
C GLY A 173 -23.92 13.94 -30.90
N GLU A 174 -25.22 13.72 -31.07
CA GLU A 174 -25.86 12.39 -31.01
C GLU A 174 -25.30 11.41 -32.06
N GLU A 175 -24.95 11.90 -33.25
CA GLU A 175 -24.40 11.07 -34.32
C GLU A 175 -23.05 10.44 -33.93
N THR A 176 -22.13 11.25 -33.41
CA THR A 176 -20.80 10.81 -32.96
C THR A 176 -20.92 9.79 -31.84
N VAL A 177 -21.75 10.09 -30.83
CA VAL A 177 -21.98 9.20 -29.69
C VAL A 177 -22.59 7.88 -30.13
N SER A 178 -23.63 7.91 -30.96
CA SER A 178 -24.27 6.71 -31.49
C SER A 178 -23.30 5.85 -32.31
N LYS A 179 -22.38 6.46 -33.06
CA LYS A 179 -21.35 5.72 -33.83
C LYS A 179 -20.34 5.05 -32.90
N ALA A 180 -19.87 5.75 -31.87
CA ALA A 180 -18.98 5.19 -30.85
C ALA A 180 -19.65 4.04 -30.08
N GLU A 181 -20.89 4.23 -29.62
CA GLU A 181 -21.70 3.20 -28.93
C GLU A 181 -21.89 1.94 -29.78
N LYS A 182 -22.13 2.10 -31.08
CA LYS A 182 -22.21 0.96 -32.01
C LYS A 182 -20.87 0.25 -32.19
N SER A 183 -19.76 0.99 -32.15
CA SER A 183 -18.41 0.41 -32.24
C SER A 183 -18.08 -0.38 -30.97
N ILE A 184 -18.25 0.26 -29.80
CA ILE A 184 -17.98 -0.33 -28.48
C ILE A 184 -18.96 -1.47 -28.17
N GLY A 185 -20.21 -1.35 -28.62
CA GLY A 185 -21.24 -2.37 -28.44
C GLY A 185 -20.96 -3.71 -29.14
N LYS A 186 -19.95 -3.77 -30.03
CA LYS A 186 -19.44 -5.02 -30.61
C LYS A 186 -18.52 -5.79 -29.67
N SER A 187 -17.87 -5.09 -28.72
CA SER A 187 -17.06 -5.73 -27.68
C SER A 187 -17.96 -6.54 -26.75
N LYS A 188 -17.56 -7.77 -26.47
CA LYS A 188 -18.26 -8.71 -25.58
C LYS A 188 -17.71 -8.70 -24.16
N LEU A 189 -16.41 -8.48 -24.01
CA LEU A 189 -15.65 -8.70 -22.79
C LEU A 189 -15.58 -7.45 -21.91
N ARG A 190 -15.35 -6.26 -22.50
CA ARG A 190 -15.10 -5.01 -21.77
C ARG A 190 -16.04 -3.86 -22.13
N LYS A 191 -17.22 -4.17 -22.68
CA LYS A 191 -18.18 -3.18 -23.18
C LYS A 191 -18.44 -2.04 -22.19
N LYS A 192 -18.76 -2.37 -20.92
CA LYS A 192 -19.11 -1.36 -19.91
C LYS A 192 -17.90 -0.52 -19.50
N SER A 193 -16.74 -1.14 -19.31
CA SER A 193 -15.48 -0.44 -19.03
C SER A 193 -15.15 0.58 -20.13
N LEU A 194 -15.14 0.13 -21.39
CA LEU A 194 -14.78 0.96 -22.53
C LEU A 194 -15.80 2.08 -22.76
N LEU A 195 -17.09 1.80 -22.61
CA LEU A 195 -18.13 2.81 -22.86
C LEU A 195 -18.06 3.97 -21.85
N ILE A 196 -17.98 3.66 -20.56
CA ILE A 196 -17.92 4.70 -19.52
C ILE A 196 -16.60 5.47 -19.60
N LEU A 197 -15.48 4.77 -19.83
CA LEU A 197 -14.19 5.43 -19.99
C LEU A 197 -14.21 6.37 -21.20
N TRP A 198 -14.78 5.94 -22.33
CA TRP A 198 -14.95 6.78 -23.53
C TRP A 198 -15.81 8.02 -23.24
N TYR A 199 -16.92 7.89 -22.52
CA TYR A 199 -17.73 9.05 -22.15
C TYR A 199 -16.91 10.05 -21.32
N VAL A 200 -16.19 9.56 -20.33
CA VAL A 200 -15.42 10.41 -19.42
C VAL A 200 -14.26 11.10 -20.13
N THR A 201 -13.49 10.40 -20.96
CA THR A 201 -12.39 11.01 -21.73
C THR A 201 -12.88 12.05 -22.74
N ARG A 202 -14.08 11.87 -23.31
CA ARG A 202 -14.71 12.90 -24.17
C ARG A 202 -15.15 14.15 -23.40
N LEU A 203 -15.52 14.01 -22.13
CA LEU A 203 -15.78 15.15 -21.25
C LEU A 203 -14.47 15.82 -20.84
N TRP A 204 -13.44 15.06 -20.51
CA TRP A 204 -12.10 15.58 -20.19
C TRP A 204 -11.49 16.38 -21.34
N TYR A 205 -11.56 15.88 -22.57
CA TYR A 205 -11.17 16.61 -23.78
C TYR A 205 -11.76 18.03 -23.83
N ARG A 206 -12.97 18.20 -23.31
CA ARG A 206 -13.73 19.45 -23.44
C ARG A 206 -13.51 20.43 -22.31
N ILE A 207 -13.03 19.93 -21.18
CA ILE A 207 -12.72 20.72 -19.98
C ILE A 207 -11.22 20.87 -19.74
N ALA A 208 -10.39 20.32 -20.64
CA ALA A 208 -8.95 20.49 -20.60
C ALA A 208 -8.60 21.98 -20.63
N ALA A 209 -7.70 22.39 -19.73
CA ALA A 209 -7.30 23.78 -19.59
C ALA A 209 -6.38 24.22 -20.73
N ASP A 210 -5.51 23.31 -21.20
CA ASP A 210 -4.59 23.51 -22.30
C ASP A 210 -4.83 22.54 -23.48
N SER A 211 -4.20 22.83 -24.62
CA SER A 211 -4.36 22.05 -25.87
C SER A 211 -3.69 20.69 -25.79
N THR A 212 -2.61 20.55 -25.03
CA THR A 212 -1.83 19.31 -24.92
C THR A 212 -2.66 18.23 -24.20
N ASP A 213 -3.24 18.58 -23.06
CA ASP A 213 -4.16 17.71 -22.32
C ASP A 213 -5.39 17.35 -23.17
N ALA A 214 -5.92 18.32 -23.92
CA ALA A 214 -7.02 18.07 -24.84
C ALA A 214 -6.63 17.01 -25.89
N GLU A 215 -5.50 17.19 -26.57
CA GLU A 215 -5.01 16.23 -27.57
C GLU A 215 -4.71 14.85 -26.97
N ALA A 216 -4.26 14.78 -25.71
CA ALA A 216 -4.06 13.52 -25.01
C ALA A 216 -5.39 12.78 -24.77
N TYR A 217 -6.43 13.45 -24.24
CA TYR A 217 -7.77 12.85 -24.10
C TYR A 217 -8.43 12.54 -25.46
N ASP A 218 -8.09 13.37 -26.45
CA ASP A 218 -8.11 13.17 -27.91
C ASP A 218 -7.82 11.71 -28.32
N ALA A 219 -6.53 11.41 -28.17
CA ALA A 219 -5.89 10.14 -28.47
C ALA A 219 -6.45 9.01 -27.61
N ASP A 220 -6.60 9.20 -26.29
CA ASP A 220 -7.11 8.16 -25.38
C ASP A 220 -8.45 7.61 -25.85
N SER A 221 -9.37 8.48 -26.28
CA SER A 221 -10.70 8.00 -26.68
C SER A 221 -10.69 7.37 -28.07
N SER A 222 -9.74 7.76 -28.93
CA SER A 222 -9.50 7.06 -30.19
C SER A 222 -8.94 5.66 -29.94
N GLU A 223 -8.03 5.52 -28.97
CA GLU A 223 -7.47 4.24 -28.54
C GLU A 223 -8.55 3.34 -27.93
N ILE A 224 -9.46 3.86 -27.10
CA ILE A 224 -10.62 3.11 -26.59
C ILE A 224 -11.46 2.51 -27.72
N LEU A 225 -11.68 3.27 -28.80
CA LEU A 225 -12.40 2.79 -29.97
C LEU A 225 -11.61 1.74 -30.77
N ALA A 226 -10.28 1.85 -30.80
CA ALA A 226 -9.40 0.86 -31.42
C ALA A 226 -9.40 -0.46 -30.63
N ILE A 227 -9.23 -0.39 -29.31
CA ILE A 227 -9.33 -1.52 -28.38
C ILE A 227 -10.66 -2.26 -28.59
N ALA A 228 -11.77 -1.52 -28.65
CA ALA A 228 -13.10 -2.11 -28.86
C ALA A 228 -13.24 -2.86 -30.20
N LYS A 229 -12.55 -2.41 -31.27
CA LYS A 229 -12.60 -3.04 -32.59
C LYS A 229 -11.71 -4.28 -32.67
N ASN A 230 -10.61 -4.29 -31.92
CA ASN A 230 -9.57 -5.31 -31.97
C ASN A 230 -9.67 -6.32 -30.80
N GLU A 231 -10.87 -6.54 -30.24
CA GLU A 231 -11.07 -7.39 -29.05
C GLU A 231 -10.54 -8.83 -29.20
N SER A 232 -10.47 -9.36 -30.42
CA SER A 232 -9.93 -10.70 -30.69
C SER A 232 -8.41 -10.79 -30.67
N ASP A 233 -7.70 -9.65 -30.64
CA ASP A 233 -6.24 -9.62 -30.54
C ASP A 233 -5.81 -10.12 -29.15
N SER A 234 -4.81 -11.01 -29.11
CA SER A 234 -4.27 -11.54 -27.87
C SER A 234 -3.68 -10.46 -26.97
N ASN A 235 -3.17 -9.37 -27.56
CA ASN A 235 -2.53 -8.28 -26.82
C ASN A 235 -3.53 -7.17 -26.44
N ASN A 236 -4.82 -7.31 -26.79
CA ASN A 236 -5.82 -6.26 -26.55
C ASN A 236 -5.98 -5.92 -25.05
N SER A 237 -5.80 -6.91 -24.16
CA SER A 237 -5.84 -6.68 -22.72
C SER A 237 -4.64 -5.87 -22.22
N LEU A 238 -3.44 -6.12 -22.75
CA LEU A 238 -2.24 -5.34 -22.42
C LEU A 238 -2.37 -3.88 -22.87
N VAL A 239 -2.79 -3.66 -24.12
CA VAL A 239 -3.03 -2.31 -24.65
C VAL A 239 -4.06 -1.55 -23.81
N PHE A 240 -5.10 -2.24 -23.36
CA PHE A 240 -6.07 -1.64 -22.44
C PHE A 240 -5.45 -1.29 -21.08
N VAL A 241 -4.63 -2.16 -20.51
CA VAL A 241 -3.90 -1.89 -19.26
C VAL A 241 -2.96 -0.70 -19.43
N ASP A 242 -2.18 -0.64 -20.51
CA ASP A 242 -1.25 0.45 -20.80
C ASP A 242 -1.97 1.79 -20.94
N LEU A 243 -3.13 1.80 -21.59
CA LEU A 243 -3.98 3.00 -21.65
C LEU A 243 -4.38 3.47 -20.25
N LEU A 244 -4.80 2.56 -19.36
CA LEU A 244 -5.16 2.93 -17.99
C LEU A 244 -3.96 3.46 -17.20
N LEU A 245 -2.78 2.85 -17.36
CA LEU A 245 -1.54 3.29 -16.72
C LEU A 245 -1.09 4.65 -17.25
N SER A 246 -1.18 4.89 -18.55
CA SER A 246 -0.89 6.17 -19.20
C SER A 246 -1.84 7.28 -18.72
N ILE A 247 -3.13 6.97 -18.51
CA ILE A 247 -4.05 7.95 -17.91
C ILE A 247 -3.66 8.21 -16.44
N LEU A 248 -3.27 7.19 -15.67
CA LEU A 248 -2.88 7.35 -14.26
C LEU A 248 -1.52 8.01 -14.04
N SER A 249 -0.60 7.97 -15.01
CA SER A 249 0.70 8.63 -14.92
C SER A 249 0.57 10.15 -14.90
N ARG A 250 -0.51 10.69 -15.46
CA ARG A 250 -0.83 12.12 -15.43
C ARG A 250 -1.11 12.59 -14.00
N GLU A 251 -0.77 13.84 -13.70
CA GLU A 251 -0.83 14.41 -12.34
C GLU A 251 -2.27 14.54 -11.80
N GLN A 252 -3.27 14.58 -12.68
CA GLN A 252 -4.64 14.89 -12.34
C GLN A 252 -5.31 13.83 -11.46
N LYS A 253 -5.79 14.24 -10.27
CA LYS A 253 -6.38 13.34 -9.27
C LYS A 253 -7.70 12.71 -9.75
N PHE A 254 -8.46 13.41 -10.59
CA PHE A 254 -9.78 12.98 -11.06
C PHE A 254 -9.76 11.79 -12.03
N HIS A 255 -8.58 11.37 -12.50
CA HIS A 255 -8.42 10.18 -13.32
C HIS A 255 -8.68 8.88 -12.55
N ARG A 256 -8.42 8.89 -11.23
CA ARG A 256 -8.39 7.69 -10.38
C ARG A 256 -9.69 6.89 -10.43
N THR A 257 -10.83 7.52 -10.16
CA THR A 257 -12.11 6.81 -10.05
C THR A 257 -12.60 6.23 -11.39
N PRO A 258 -12.59 6.98 -12.51
CA PRO A 258 -13.00 6.42 -13.80
C PRO A 258 -12.07 5.31 -14.31
N VAL A 259 -10.75 5.44 -14.11
CA VAL A 259 -9.79 4.37 -14.43
C VAL A 259 -10.04 3.14 -13.57
N ALA A 260 -10.20 3.31 -12.26
CA ALA A 260 -10.49 2.21 -11.35
C ALA A 260 -11.83 1.53 -11.68
N PHE A 261 -12.86 2.30 -12.07
CA PHE A 261 -14.11 1.75 -12.60
C PHE A 261 -13.85 0.89 -13.85
N ALA A 262 -13.14 1.43 -14.85
CA ALA A 262 -12.85 0.69 -16.08
C ALA A 262 -12.09 -0.61 -15.80
N PHE A 263 -11.12 -0.55 -14.88
CA PHE A 263 -10.34 -1.70 -14.44
C PHE A 263 -11.20 -2.75 -13.73
N VAL A 264 -12.00 -2.38 -12.72
CA VAL A 264 -12.88 -3.31 -11.98
C VAL A 264 -13.77 -4.11 -12.93
N HIS A 265 -14.40 -3.44 -13.90
CA HIS A 265 -15.30 -4.08 -14.86
C HIS A 265 -14.56 -4.88 -15.94
N ALA A 266 -13.24 -4.73 -16.06
CA ALA A 266 -12.40 -5.50 -16.96
C ALA A 266 -11.75 -6.73 -16.30
N ILE A 267 -11.72 -6.83 -14.97
CA ILE A 267 -11.10 -7.95 -14.22
C ILE A 267 -11.48 -9.34 -14.74
N PRO A 268 -12.77 -9.65 -15.06
CA PRO A 268 -13.13 -10.99 -15.56
C PRO A 268 -12.41 -11.40 -16.87
N THR A 269 -11.76 -10.45 -17.53
CA THR A 269 -11.09 -10.60 -18.83
C THR A 269 -9.56 -10.58 -18.71
N LEU A 270 -9.05 -10.20 -17.52
CA LEU A 270 -7.62 -10.13 -17.24
C LEU A 270 -7.08 -11.50 -16.85
N LYS A 271 -5.83 -11.76 -17.21
CA LYS A 271 -5.07 -12.95 -16.84
C LYS A 271 -3.84 -12.56 -16.04
N SER A 272 -3.11 -13.58 -15.57
CA SER A 272 -1.83 -13.35 -14.89
C SER A 272 -0.82 -12.54 -15.71
N GLU A 273 -0.79 -12.68 -17.04
CA GLU A 273 0.13 -11.91 -17.90
C GLU A 273 -0.14 -10.40 -17.83
N ASP A 274 -1.41 -9.99 -17.86
CA ASP A 274 -1.81 -8.59 -17.73
C ASP A 274 -1.45 -8.02 -16.34
N LEU A 275 -1.63 -8.81 -15.28
CA LEU A 275 -1.31 -8.39 -13.91
C LEU A 275 0.20 -8.32 -13.67
N CYS A 276 0.96 -9.27 -14.22
CA CYS A 276 2.43 -9.22 -14.17
C CYS A 276 2.94 -7.98 -14.88
N HIS A 277 2.39 -7.66 -16.05
CA HIS A 277 2.73 -6.44 -16.80
C HIS A 277 2.54 -5.18 -15.96
N ILE A 278 1.41 -5.03 -15.25
CA ILE A 278 1.18 -3.90 -14.33
C ILE A 278 2.28 -3.80 -13.26
N VAL A 279 2.69 -4.94 -12.69
CA VAL A 279 3.75 -4.97 -11.66
C VAL A 279 5.12 -4.67 -12.26
N GLU A 280 5.39 -5.16 -13.47
CA GLU A 280 6.63 -4.90 -14.20
C GLU A 280 6.77 -3.42 -14.53
N THR A 281 5.70 -2.76 -15.01
CA THR A 281 5.67 -1.30 -15.19
C THR A 281 5.93 -0.56 -13.89
N ALA A 282 5.34 -1.02 -12.77
CA ALA A 282 5.57 -0.40 -11.47
C ALA A 282 7.01 -0.56 -10.96
N ALA A 283 7.70 -1.62 -11.39
CA ALA A 283 9.08 -1.93 -11.02
C ALA A 283 10.12 -1.27 -11.94
N MET A 284 9.70 -0.52 -12.97
CA MET A 284 10.60 0.25 -13.82
C MET A 284 11.33 1.35 -13.04
N SER A 285 12.46 1.77 -13.58
CA SER A 285 13.29 2.83 -12.97
C SER A 285 12.58 4.18 -13.00
N GLU A 286 13.03 5.11 -12.14
CA GLU A 286 12.49 6.48 -12.14
C GLU A 286 12.69 7.17 -13.49
N ALA A 287 13.83 6.96 -14.17
CA ALA A 287 14.12 7.56 -15.46
C ALA A 287 13.13 7.10 -16.54
N GLU A 288 12.90 5.78 -16.62
CA GLU A 288 11.95 5.21 -17.58
C GLU A 288 10.49 5.64 -17.32
N LEU A 289 10.11 5.82 -16.05
CA LEU A 289 8.76 6.26 -15.68
C LEU A 289 8.57 7.78 -15.77
N ALA A 290 9.65 8.56 -15.64
CA ALA A 290 9.63 10.02 -15.79
C ALA A 290 9.69 10.46 -17.26
N GLY A 291 10.05 9.57 -18.20
CA GLY A 291 10.17 9.89 -19.62
C GLY A 291 11.43 10.70 -19.96
N ASN A 292 12.47 10.63 -19.12
CA ASN A 292 13.76 11.27 -19.37
C ASN A 292 14.65 10.31 -20.19
N ASP A 293 14.51 10.34 -21.51
CA ASP A 293 15.41 9.67 -22.47
C ASP A 293 16.70 10.50 -22.71
N ASP A 294 17.29 11.08 -21.67
CA ASP A 294 18.65 11.62 -21.76
C ASP A 294 19.63 10.55 -21.26
N GLU A 295 20.24 9.87 -22.22
CA GLU A 295 21.42 9.03 -22.05
C GLU A 295 22.61 9.87 -21.54
N ASP A 296 22.66 10.17 -20.24
CA ASP A 296 23.89 10.57 -19.54
C ASP A 296 23.70 10.41 -18.02
N VAL A 297 23.79 9.16 -17.55
CA VAL A 297 24.09 8.89 -16.14
C VAL A 297 25.36 8.06 -16.12
N GLU A 298 26.50 8.75 -16.16
CA GLU A 298 27.74 8.16 -15.66
C GLU A 298 27.54 7.83 -14.18
N ASP A 299 27.75 6.55 -13.88
CA ASP A 299 27.74 5.95 -12.56
C ASP A 299 28.90 6.53 -11.74
N GLU A 300 28.71 7.69 -11.09
CA GLU A 300 29.69 8.21 -10.13
C GLU A 300 29.64 7.39 -8.84
N GLU A 301 30.60 6.48 -8.77
CA GLU A 301 30.97 5.67 -7.63
C GLU A 301 30.96 6.44 -6.29
N GLY A 302 30.31 5.85 -5.29
CA GLY A 302 30.86 5.69 -3.95
C GLY A 302 31.33 6.95 -3.21
N MET A 303 30.40 7.65 -2.54
CA MET A 303 30.77 8.38 -1.33
C MET A 303 30.81 7.42 -0.13
N PRO A 304 31.94 7.30 0.58
CA PRO A 304 32.06 6.40 1.71
C PRO A 304 31.23 6.94 2.88
N PHE A 305 30.24 6.15 3.31
CA PHE A 305 29.48 6.40 4.52
C PHE A 305 30.34 6.04 5.73
N ASP A 306 30.60 7.02 6.60
CA ASP A 306 31.33 6.87 7.85
C ASP A 306 30.52 5.99 8.82
N GLU A 307 31.07 4.81 9.11
CA GLU A 307 30.45 3.72 9.86
C GLU A 307 30.67 3.86 11.38
N SER A 308 30.58 5.09 11.90
CA SER A 308 30.88 5.34 13.31
C SER A 308 29.84 6.22 14.02
N GLU A 309 28.59 5.76 14.10
CA GLU A 309 27.72 6.07 15.25
C GLU A 309 26.49 5.15 15.28
N ILE A 310 26.65 3.98 15.92
CA ILE A 310 25.55 3.12 16.37
C ILE A 310 25.29 3.44 17.84
N PRO A 311 24.20 4.14 18.22
CA PRO A 311 23.72 4.07 19.59
C PRO A 311 22.88 2.81 19.74
N THR A 312 23.49 1.82 20.38
CA THR A 312 22.77 0.72 21.01
C THR A 312 21.83 1.28 22.07
N ARG A 313 20.54 0.94 22.01
CA ARG A 313 19.75 0.88 23.25
C ARG A 313 18.61 -0.13 23.20
N ALA A 314 18.73 -1.09 24.11
CA ALA A 314 17.72 -2.04 24.51
C ALA A 314 16.46 -1.34 25.03
N GLY A 315 15.32 -1.98 24.81
CA GLY A 315 13.99 -1.46 25.11
C GLY A 315 13.64 -1.36 26.60
N ASN A 316 12.56 -0.64 26.83
CA ASN A 316 11.54 -0.98 27.82
C ASN A 316 10.22 -0.29 27.41
N ASP A 317 9.13 -1.05 27.50
CA ASP A 317 7.74 -0.58 27.35
C ASP A 317 7.40 0.51 28.37
N ASP A 318 6.58 1.49 27.97
CA ASP A 318 5.30 1.79 28.63
C ASP A 318 4.43 2.70 27.73
N ASP A 319 3.14 2.35 27.68
CA ASP A 319 2.04 3.02 27.00
C ASP A 319 1.88 4.50 27.42
N GLU A 320 1.53 5.38 26.48
CA GLU A 320 0.37 6.29 26.63
C GLU A 320 -0.02 6.98 25.31
N ASP A 321 -1.33 6.94 25.08
CA ASP A 321 -2.14 7.44 23.99
C ASP A 321 -2.16 8.99 23.95
N SER A 322 -1.87 9.59 22.79
CA SER A 322 -2.41 10.91 22.43
C SER A 322 -2.26 11.17 20.93
N ASP A 323 -3.37 10.99 20.22
CA ASP A 323 -3.69 11.68 18.97
C ASP A 323 -3.33 13.18 19.04
N SER A 324 -2.61 13.66 18.04
CA SER A 324 -2.72 15.04 17.54
C SER A 324 -2.14 15.08 16.13
N ASP A 325 -3.01 14.79 15.15
CA ASP A 325 -2.89 15.28 13.79
C ASP A 325 -2.91 16.81 13.82
N ASP A 326 -1.78 17.45 13.54
CA ASP A 326 -1.76 18.82 13.01
C ASP A 326 -0.38 19.09 12.38
N ASP A 327 -0.30 19.03 11.05
CA ASP A 327 0.71 19.74 10.28
C ASP A 327 0.05 20.18 8.96
N GLU A 328 -0.74 21.25 9.10
CA GLU A 328 -1.10 22.17 8.03
C GLU A 328 0.17 22.82 7.47
N GLU A 329 0.75 22.26 6.39
CA GLU A 329 1.67 23.02 5.54
C GLU A 329 0.85 23.72 4.43
N GLU A 330 0.64 25.02 4.62
CA GLU A 330 0.11 25.95 3.63
C GLU A 330 1.06 26.02 2.42
N GLU A 331 0.56 25.57 1.26
CA GLU A 331 1.20 25.77 -0.05
C GLU A 331 0.93 27.22 -0.53
N GLU A 332 1.98 28.05 -0.55
CA GLU A 332 2.03 29.22 -1.45
C GLU A 332 2.66 28.77 -2.78
N ASP A 333 1.79 28.41 -3.73
CA ASP A 333 2.12 28.29 -5.15
C ASP A 333 2.35 29.69 -5.74
N ASP A 334 3.58 29.97 -6.14
CA ASP A 334 3.87 31.02 -7.13
C ASP A 334 4.42 30.32 -8.38
N ASP A 335 3.51 30.12 -9.34
CA ASP A 335 3.73 29.46 -10.62
C ASP A 335 4.02 30.54 -11.68
N GLU A 336 5.31 30.74 -11.98
CA GLU A 336 5.73 31.35 -13.23
C GLU A 336 6.43 30.29 -14.10
N GLY A 337 5.61 29.54 -14.82
CA GLY A 337 6.05 28.76 -15.97
C GLY A 337 6.55 29.68 -17.09
N ASN A 338 7.83 29.58 -17.42
CA ASN A 338 8.33 29.99 -18.73
C ASN A 338 9.40 29.00 -19.19
N GLU A 339 9.01 28.09 -20.08
CA GLU A 339 9.94 27.42 -21.00
C GLU A 339 10.41 28.43 -22.05
N ALA A 340 11.30 29.32 -21.63
CA ALA A 340 12.19 30.05 -22.51
C ALA A 340 13.59 29.81 -21.97
N VAL A 341 14.53 29.41 -22.83
CA VAL A 341 15.95 29.30 -22.50
C VAL A 341 16.31 30.51 -21.65
N ASP A 342 16.63 30.28 -20.38
CA ASP A 342 16.66 31.28 -19.31
C ASP A 342 17.63 32.38 -19.76
N GLN A 343 17.09 33.50 -20.28
CA GLN A 343 17.89 34.57 -20.88
C GLN A 343 18.87 35.12 -19.84
N GLU A 344 18.47 35.05 -18.57
CA GLU A 344 19.29 35.35 -17.40
C GLU A 344 20.48 34.38 -17.23
N LEU A 345 20.35 33.12 -17.65
CA LEU A 345 21.44 32.14 -17.66
C LEU A 345 22.44 32.44 -18.78
N LEU A 346 21.98 32.75 -19.99
CA LEU A 346 22.84 33.18 -21.09
C LEU A 346 23.56 34.49 -20.74
N ASP A 347 22.87 35.43 -20.10
CA ASP A 347 23.44 36.71 -19.68
C ASP A 347 24.47 36.50 -18.55
N LYS A 348 24.23 35.57 -17.61
CA LYS A 348 25.20 35.19 -16.55
C LYS A 348 26.40 34.41 -17.10
N LEU A 349 26.20 33.53 -18.09
CA LEU A 349 27.27 32.79 -18.74
C LEU A 349 28.15 33.73 -19.58
N ASN A 350 27.54 34.63 -20.35
CA ASN A 350 28.23 35.67 -21.11
C ASN A 350 28.97 36.66 -20.19
N ALA A 351 28.36 37.03 -19.05
CA ALA A 351 29.03 37.86 -18.05
C ALA A 351 30.19 37.12 -17.34
N ALA A 352 30.09 35.80 -17.16
CA ALA A 352 31.14 34.98 -16.57
C ALA A 352 32.33 34.75 -17.52
N LEU A 353 32.06 34.61 -18.83
CA LEU A 353 33.06 34.44 -19.90
C LEU A 353 33.72 35.76 -20.32
N GLY A 354 33.11 36.92 -20.05
CA GLY A 354 33.72 38.23 -20.30
C GLY A 354 34.13 38.42 -21.77
N ASP A 355 35.35 38.91 -22.02
CA ASP A 355 35.87 39.16 -23.38
C ASP A 355 36.12 37.87 -24.19
N ALA A 356 36.01 36.69 -23.58
CA ALA A 356 36.13 35.40 -24.26
C ALA A 356 34.80 34.88 -24.84
N ALA A 357 33.68 35.59 -24.62
CA ALA A 357 32.39 35.22 -25.21
C ALA A 357 32.40 35.47 -26.74
N PRO A 358 31.89 34.55 -27.58
CA PRO A 358 31.91 34.72 -29.03
C PRO A 358 31.08 35.94 -29.43
N ARG A 359 31.72 37.02 -29.87
CA ARG A 359 31.03 38.07 -30.62
C ARG A 359 30.85 37.57 -32.04
N GLU A 360 29.65 37.71 -32.60
CA GLU A 360 29.36 37.39 -34.00
C GLU A 360 30.24 38.23 -34.94
N SER A 361 31.46 37.78 -35.19
CA SER A 361 32.31 38.01 -36.38
C SER A 361 33.75 37.54 -36.08
N SER A 362 34.08 36.34 -36.56
CA SER A 362 35.41 35.87 -36.98
C SER A 362 36.67 36.46 -36.30
N SER A 363 37.01 35.96 -35.11
CA SER A 363 38.42 35.83 -34.69
C SER A 363 38.55 34.71 -33.67
N ASP A 364 39.25 33.64 -34.03
CA ASP A 364 39.67 32.59 -33.10
C ASP A 364 40.54 33.24 -32.01
N ILE A 365 40.11 33.12 -30.76
CA ILE A 365 40.87 33.60 -29.60
C ILE A 365 41.95 32.55 -29.31
N GLU A 366 43.22 32.92 -29.50
CA GLU A 366 44.36 32.07 -29.12
C GLU A 366 44.45 31.97 -27.59
N MET A 367 44.23 30.77 -27.07
CA MET A 367 44.14 30.43 -25.64
C MET A 367 45.46 30.61 -24.86
N ASP A 368 46.56 30.97 -25.55
CA ASP A 368 47.92 31.06 -25.01
C ASP A 368 48.23 32.40 -24.29
N ASP A 369 47.31 33.37 -24.32
CA ASP A 369 47.50 34.71 -23.71
C ASP A 369 46.81 34.89 -22.34
N LEU A 370 46.15 33.85 -21.80
CA LEU A 370 45.49 33.89 -20.47
C LEU A 370 46.45 33.45 -19.37
N ASP A 371 46.60 34.27 -18.33
CA ASP A 371 47.40 33.88 -17.17
C ASP A 371 46.69 32.78 -16.34
N GLU A 372 47.46 31.92 -15.66
CA GLU A 372 46.95 30.78 -14.87
C GLU A 372 45.93 31.23 -13.78
N ALA A 373 46.07 32.45 -13.27
CA ALA A 373 45.21 33.01 -12.24
C ALA A 373 43.84 33.48 -12.79
N GLU A 374 43.80 33.93 -14.05
CA GLU A 374 42.58 34.26 -14.77
C GLU A 374 41.84 33.00 -15.23
N MET A 375 42.58 31.95 -15.62
CA MET A 375 42.01 30.65 -15.97
C MET A 375 41.31 30.00 -14.76
N GLN A 376 41.92 30.07 -13.57
CA GLN A 376 41.33 29.55 -12.34
C GLN A 376 40.11 30.37 -11.86
N LYS A 377 40.10 31.69 -12.08
CA LYS A 377 38.93 32.54 -11.79
C LYS A 377 37.78 32.30 -12.77
N MET A 378 38.08 31.94 -14.02
CA MET A 378 37.07 31.58 -15.01
C MET A 378 36.39 30.27 -14.60
N ASP A 379 37.18 29.28 -14.18
CA ASP A 379 36.68 27.98 -13.70
C ASP A 379 35.83 28.13 -12.41
N GLU A 380 36.27 28.94 -11.44
CA GLU A 380 35.49 29.23 -10.23
C GLU A 380 34.14 29.92 -10.54
N ARG A 381 34.11 30.80 -11.55
CA ARG A 381 32.88 31.50 -11.98
C ARG A 381 31.93 30.60 -12.76
N LEU A 382 32.47 29.75 -13.63
CA LEU A 382 31.69 28.72 -14.33
C LEU A 382 31.12 27.72 -13.31
N SER A 383 31.92 27.25 -12.36
CA SER A 383 31.47 26.38 -11.26
C SER A 383 30.36 27.03 -10.41
N ALA A 384 30.47 28.33 -10.10
CA ALA A 384 29.44 29.07 -9.38
C ALA A 384 28.14 29.22 -10.21
N ALA A 385 28.25 29.42 -11.53
CA ALA A 385 27.10 29.47 -12.43
C ALA A 385 26.39 28.10 -12.52
N PHE A 386 27.14 26.99 -12.65
CA PHE A 386 26.59 25.64 -12.63
C PHE A 386 25.97 25.27 -11.28
N LYS A 387 26.58 25.68 -10.15
CA LYS A 387 26.00 25.51 -8.79
C LYS A 387 24.71 26.28 -8.57
N ALA A 388 24.47 27.38 -9.29
CA ALA A 388 23.22 28.15 -9.21
C ALA A 388 22.06 27.52 -10.02
N VAL A 389 22.36 26.62 -10.95
CA VAL A 389 21.38 25.84 -11.75
C VAL A 389 21.02 24.51 -11.08
N ALA A 390 21.95 23.94 -10.31
CA ALA A 390 21.75 22.73 -9.50
C ALA A 390 20.48 22.71 -8.62
N PRO A 391 19.98 23.83 -8.03
CA PRO A 391 18.76 23.83 -7.23
C PRO A 391 17.50 23.62 -8.08
N LYS A 392 17.46 24.11 -9.33
CA LYS A 392 16.33 23.90 -10.26
C LYS A 392 16.32 22.45 -10.73
N ALA A 393 17.47 21.93 -11.19
CA ALA A 393 17.61 20.52 -11.59
C ALA A 393 17.31 19.54 -10.44
N ALA A 394 17.70 19.85 -9.20
CA ALA A 394 17.36 19.06 -8.03
C ALA A 394 15.87 19.14 -7.64
N LYS A 395 15.23 20.31 -7.84
CA LYS A 395 13.80 20.51 -7.60
C LYS A 395 12.96 19.78 -8.66
N ASP A 396 13.38 19.80 -9.92
CA ASP A 396 12.73 19.10 -11.03
C ASP A 396 12.91 17.59 -10.91
N LYS A 397 14.11 17.11 -10.55
CA LYS A 397 14.36 15.70 -10.21
C LYS A 397 13.56 15.23 -8.99
N LYS A 398 13.37 16.09 -7.99
CA LYS A 398 12.52 15.80 -6.81
C LYS A 398 11.03 15.79 -7.16
N ARG A 399 10.59 16.64 -8.09
CA ARG A 399 9.21 16.68 -8.59
C ARG A 399 8.91 15.44 -9.45
N SER A 400 9.83 15.05 -10.33
CA SER A 400 9.69 13.82 -11.12
C SER A 400 9.70 12.56 -10.24
N ALA A 401 10.59 12.47 -9.24
CA ALA A 401 10.61 11.37 -8.28
C ALA A 401 9.30 11.26 -7.46
N LYS A 402 8.74 12.39 -7.00
CA LYS A 402 7.43 12.43 -6.33
C LYS A 402 6.30 11.96 -7.24
N ASN A 403 6.35 12.33 -8.53
CA ASN A 403 5.36 11.90 -9.52
C ASN A 403 5.45 10.39 -9.79
N VAL A 404 6.66 9.84 -9.88
CA VAL A 404 6.91 8.39 -10.02
C VAL A 404 6.40 7.64 -8.79
N GLU A 405 6.72 8.09 -7.58
CA GLU A 405 6.21 7.48 -6.34
C GLU A 405 4.67 7.52 -6.31
N ALA A 406 4.06 8.64 -6.69
CA ALA A 406 2.61 8.78 -6.75
C ALA A 406 1.97 7.83 -7.79
N LEU A 407 2.59 7.64 -8.96
CA LEU A 407 2.16 6.66 -9.96
C LEU A 407 2.26 5.24 -9.41
N LYS A 408 3.40 4.87 -8.82
CA LYS A 408 3.60 3.55 -8.19
C LYS A 408 2.54 3.26 -7.12
N MET A 409 2.17 4.26 -6.32
CA MET A 409 1.07 4.14 -5.35
C MET A 409 -0.31 3.97 -6.01
N LYS A 410 -0.61 4.70 -7.09
CA LYS A 410 -1.84 4.50 -7.88
C LYS A 410 -1.90 3.08 -8.48
N ILE A 411 -0.77 2.56 -8.96
CA ILE A 411 -0.66 1.18 -9.47
C ILE A 411 -0.91 0.16 -8.35
N ALA A 412 -0.35 0.37 -7.16
CA ALA A 412 -0.60 -0.50 -6.02
C ALA A 412 -2.09 -0.56 -5.65
N ASP A 413 -2.82 0.56 -5.77
CA ASP A 413 -4.26 0.61 -5.53
C ASP A 413 -5.06 -0.13 -6.61
N LEU A 414 -4.65 -0.09 -7.89
CA LEU A 414 -5.23 -0.94 -8.94
C LEU A 414 -5.00 -2.44 -8.65
N LEU A 415 -3.78 -2.82 -8.26
CA LEU A 415 -3.47 -4.21 -7.92
C LEU A 415 -4.24 -4.67 -6.68
N LEU A 416 -4.44 -3.80 -5.69
CA LEU A 416 -5.32 -4.08 -4.55
C LEU A 416 -6.75 -4.39 -5.00
N ILE A 417 -7.27 -3.62 -5.96
CA ILE A 417 -8.59 -3.86 -6.55
C ILE A 417 -8.64 -5.23 -7.25
N ALA A 418 -7.63 -5.57 -8.06
CA ALA A 418 -7.55 -6.86 -8.75
C ALA A 418 -7.54 -8.03 -7.77
N ILE A 419 -6.62 -8.00 -6.79
CA ILE A 419 -6.46 -9.05 -5.78
C ILE A 419 -7.74 -9.23 -4.95
N SER A 420 -8.41 -8.12 -4.61
CA SER A 420 -9.64 -8.13 -3.81
C SER A 420 -10.86 -8.59 -4.59
N SER A 421 -10.83 -8.59 -5.93
CA SER A 421 -11.97 -9.02 -6.74
C SER A 421 -12.21 -10.52 -6.66
N LYS A 422 -13.48 -10.94 -6.62
CA LYS A 422 -13.88 -12.35 -6.67
C LYS A 422 -13.86 -12.92 -8.09
N ASP A 423 -13.89 -12.05 -9.08
CA ASP A 423 -13.93 -12.45 -10.49
C ASP A 423 -12.53 -12.79 -11.03
N LEU A 424 -11.47 -12.41 -10.33
CA LEU A 424 -10.10 -12.82 -10.65
C LEU A 424 -9.83 -14.24 -10.16
N SER A 425 -9.26 -15.08 -11.02
CA SER A 425 -8.99 -16.48 -10.69
C SER A 425 -7.99 -16.64 -9.54
N GLU A 426 -8.16 -17.71 -8.75
CA GLU A 426 -7.22 -18.09 -7.69
C GLU A 426 -5.79 -18.27 -8.23
N SER A 427 -5.65 -18.89 -9.40
CA SER A 427 -4.35 -19.12 -10.05
C SER A 427 -3.64 -17.80 -10.41
N ASP A 428 -4.37 -16.82 -10.93
CA ASP A 428 -3.79 -15.54 -11.34
C ASP A 428 -3.35 -14.71 -10.12
N LYS A 429 -4.12 -14.75 -9.02
CA LYS A 429 -3.71 -14.12 -7.74
C LYS A 429 -2.43 -14.72 -7.18
N ILE A 430 -2.21 -16.03 -7.32
CA ILE A 430 -1.00 -16.69 -6.83
C ILE A 430 0.22 -16.30 -7.66
N LYS A 431 0.06 -16.21 -9.00
CA LYS A 431 1.17 -15.90 -9.91
C LYS A 431 1.75 -14.50 -9.72
N ILE A 432 0.99 -13.57 -9.13
CA ILE A 432 1.45 -12.20 -8.88
C ILE A 432 2.41 -12.07 -7.67
N ILE A 433 2.49 -13.09 -6.79
CA ILE A 433 3.30 -13.03 -5.56
C ILE A 433 4.77 -12.74 -5.87
N VAL A 434 5.36 -13.45 -6.84
CA VAL A 434 6.78 -13.28 -7.20
C VAL A 434 7.05 -11.92 -7.84
N PRO A 435 6.27 -11.47 -8.85
CA PRO A 435 6.36 -10.09 -9.34
C PRO A 435 6.30 -9.03 -8.23
N LEU A 436 5.37 -9.16 -7.28
CA LEU A 436 5.26 -8.20 -6.18
C LEU A 436 6.48 -8.21 -5.24
N LEU A 437 7.07 -9.38 -4.98
CA LEU A 437 8.33 -9.47 -4.22
C LEU A 437 9.49 -8.80 -4.96
N LYS A 438 9.58 -8.98 -6.28
CA LYS A 438 10.59 -8.32 -7.12
C LYS A 438 10.41 -6.80 -7.10
N TRP A 439 9.18 -6.33 -7.28
CA TRP A 439 8.87 -4.91 -7.21
C TRP A 439 9.25 -4.31 -5.85
N ALA A 440 8.83 -4.96 -4.75
CA ALA A 440 9.23 -4.53 -3.41
C ALA A 440 10.75 -4.48 -3.23
N LYS A 441 11.49 -5.41 -3.83
CA LYS A 441 12.95 -5.46 -3.77
C LYS A 441 13.62 -4.32 -4.53
N VAL A 442 13.09 -3.96 -5.71
CA VAL A 442 13.58 -2.81 -6.49
C VAL A 442 13.41 -1.53 -5.66
N ASP A 443 12.22 -1.30 -5.12
CA ASP A 443 11.89 -0.06 -4.42
C ASP A 443 12.37 -0.01 -2.95
N ALA A 444 12.83 -1.13 -2.38
CA ALA A 444 13.29 -1.18 -0.99
C ALA A 444 14.47 -0.22 -0.69
N LYS A 445 15.18 0.25 -1.72
CA LYS A 445 16.31 1.20 -1.57
C LYS A 445 15.93 2.64 -1.88
N THR A 446 14.91 2.86 -2.70
CA THR A 446 14.56 4.17 -3.28
C THR A 446 13.22 4.70 -2.77
N HIS A 447 12.21 3.85 -2.61
CA HIS A 447 10.87 4.21 -2.16
C HIS A 447 10.33 3.20 -1.14
N ASP A 448 10.78 3.30 0.11
CA ASP A 448 10.41 2.36 1.19
C ASP A 448 8.88 2.23 1.36
N LYS A 449 8.12 3.33 1.24
CA LYS A 449 6.65 3.30 1.30
C LYS A 449 6.02 2.46 0.19
N VAL A 450 6.56 2.54 -1.03
CA VAL A 450 6.10 1.72 -2.16
C VAL A 450 6.46 0.26 -1.93
N ALA A 451 7.68 -0.02 -1.47
CA ALA A 451 8.09 -1.37 -1.14
C ALA A 451 7.19 -2.00 -0.05
N GLN A 452 6.89 -1.25 1.01
CA GLN A 452 5.96 -1.69 2.06
C GLN A 452 4.55 -1.93 1.52
N LYS A 453 4.06 -1.08 0.60
CA LYS A 453 2.75 -1.26 -0.04
C LYS A 453 2.72 -2.53 -0.90
N ALA A 454 3.76 -2.80 -1.69
CA ALA A 454 3.89 -4.03 -2.48
C ALA A 454 3.95 -5.29 -1.59
N LEU A 455 4.71 -5.26 -0.49
CA LEU A 455 4.70 -6.33 0.52
C LEU A 455 3.33 -6.47 1.21
N GLY A 456 2.61 -5.37 1.40
CA GLY A 456 1.22 -5.36 1.88
C GLY A 456 0.30 -6.16 0.95
N LEU A 457 0.46 -6.02 -0.37
CA LEU A 457 -0.28 -6.80 -1.36
C LEU A 457 0.08 -8.30 -1.28
N VAL A 458 1.36 -8.64 -1.14
CA VAL A 458 1.80 -10.04 -0.90
C VAL A 458 1.10 -10.60 0.35
N ASN A 459 1.09 -9.83 1.44
CA ASN A 459 0.48 -10.21 2.71
C ASN A 459 -1.03 -10.45 2.60
N ILE A 460 -1.72 -9.68 1.77
CA ILE A 460 -3.14 -9.88 1.49
C ILE A 460 -3.34 -11.22 0.77
N VAL A 461 -2.55 -11.50 -0.28
CA VAL A 461 -2.66 -12.75 -1.06
C VAL A 461 -2.39 -13.97 -0.18
N VAL A 462 -1.30 -14.00 0.59
CA VAL A 462 -0.93 -15.18 1.41
C VAL A 462 -1.91 -15.48 2.55
N ARG A 463 -2.75 -14.51 2.93
CA ARG A 463 -3.82 -14.70 3.94
C ARG A 463 -5.12 -15.23 3.34
N MET A 464 -5.28 -15.19 2.01
CA MET A 464 -6.46 -15.74 1.35
C MET A 464 -6.52 -17.27 1.46
N LYS A 465 -7.73 -17.80 1.28
CA LYS A 465 -7.96 -19.24 1.18
C LYS A 465 -7.98 -19.62 -0.29
N PHE A 466 -7.18 -20.61 -0.65
CA PHE A 466 -7.13 -21.19 -1.98
C PHE A 466 -7.48 -22.66 -1.89
N SER A 467 -8.22 -23.15 -2.87
CA SER A 467 -8.77 -24.50 -2.87
C SER A 467 -8.25 -25.36 -4.03
N ASP A 468 -7.75 -24.75 -5.10
CA ASP A 468 -7.33 -25.47 -6.31
C ASP A 468 -5.93 -25.02 -6.79
N VAL A 469 -4.90 -25.61 -6.19
CA VAL A 469 -3.49 -25.39 -6.59
C VAL A 469 -2.84 -26.73 -6.92
N SER A 470 -2.29 -26.84 -8.12
CA SER A 470 -1.56 -28.06 -8.53
C SER A 470 -0.23 -28.17 -7.77
N GLU A 471 0.21 -29.40 -7.49
CA GLU A 471 1.52 -29.62 -6.85
C GLU A 471 2.67 -29.01 -7.67
N LYS A 472 2.56 -29.06 -9.00
CA LYS A 472 3.56 -28.48 -9.91
C LYS A 472 3.65 -26.97 -9.73
N ASP A 473 2.52 -26.28 -9.61
CA ASP A 473 2.48 -24.83 -9.45
C ASP A 473 2.94 -24.41 -8.05
N ALA A 474 2.55 -25.14 -7.01
CA ALA A 474 3.04 -24.93 -5.65
C ALA A 474 4.57 -25.10 -5.57
N LEU A 475 5.13 -26.15 -6.20
CA LEU A 475 6.58 -26.36 -6.27
C LEU A 475 7.30 -25.25 -7.02
N LYS A 476 6.74 -24.82 -8.16
CA LYS A 476 7.30 -23.71 -8.94
C LYS A 476 7.34 -22.44 -8.09
N LEU A 477 6.24 -22.12 -7.41
CA LEU A 477 6.16 -20.94 -6.56
C LEU A 477 7.13 -21.02 -5.36
N LEU A 478 7.24 -22.18 -4.70
CA LEU A 478 8.18 -22.36 -3.58
C LEU A 478 9.61 -22.03 -4.00
N ARG A 479 10.04 -22.53 -5.17
CA ARG A 479 11.40 -22.29 -5.69
C ARG A 479 11.63 -20.82 -6.03
N GLN A 480 10.69 -20.20 -6.75
CA GLN A 480 10.80 -18.79 -7.13
C GLN A 480 10.84 -17.87 -5.91
N VAL A 481 9.99 -18.11 -4.91
CA VAL A 481 9.96 -17.33 -3.67
C VAL A 481 11.27 -17.46 -2.88
N LEU A 482 11.86 -18.66 -2.82
CA LEU A 482 13.15 -18.87 -2.16
C LEU A 482 14.31 -18.19 -2.91
N GLU A 483 14.25 -18.14 -4.25
CA GLU A 483 15.23 -17.43 -5.08
C GLU A 483 15.24 -15.91 -4.81
N GLU A 484 14.07 -15.31 -4.61
CA GLU A 484 13.96 -13.88 -4.27
C GLU A 484 14.65 -13.54 -2.93
N ALA A 485 14.65 -14.46 -1.96
CA ALA A 485 15.34 -14.26 -0.68
C ALA A 485 16.87 -14.39 -0.78
N GLN A 486 17.40 -15.24 -1.66
CA GLN A 486 18.84 -15.45 -1.78
C GLN A 486 19.58 -14.18 -2.22
N THR A 487 18.87 -13.27 -2.87
CA THR A 487 19.41 -12.07 -3.48
C THR A 487 19.05 -10.80 -2.71
N SER A 488 18.48 -10.92 -1.51
CA SER A 488 18.03 -9.81 -0.68
C SER A 488 18.62 -9.87 0.73
N THR A 489 19.06 -8.71 1.23
CA THR A 489 19.46 -8.52 2.63
C THR A 489 18.38 -7.78 3.44
N ASN A 490 17.32 -7.30 2.79
CA ASN A 490 16.25 -6.55 3.44
C ASN A 490 15.37 -7.50 4.28
N LEU A 491 15.31 -7.25 5.59
CA LEU A 491 14.60 -8.09 6.55
C LEU A 491 13.09 -8.18 6.29
N LEU A 492 12.45 -7.12 5.77
CA LEU A 492 11.02 -7.12 5.45
C LEU A 492 10.71 -8.07 4.28
N ILE A 493 11.59 -8.12 3.28
CA ILE A 493 11.49 -9.04 2.15
C ILE A 493 11.71 -10.47 2.61
N ILE A 494 12.73 -10.71 3.45
CA ILE A 494 12.99 -12.02 4.06
C ILE A 494 11.75 -12.50 4.85
N ASP A 495 11.15 -11.65 5.67
CA ASP A 495 9.95 -11.99 6.42
C ASP A 495 8.72 -12.25 5.52
N ALA A 496 8.54 -11.47 4.45
CA ALA A 496 7.52 -11.75 3.45
C ALA A 496 7.73 -13.09 2.76
N VAL A 497 8.97 -13.44 2.41
CA VAL A 497 9.33 -14.75 1.84
C VAL A 497 8.99 -15.89 2.81
N ALA A 498 9.29 -15.74 4.11
CA ALA A 498 8.93 -16.76 5.12
C ALA A 498 7.41 -17.01 5.19
N ARG A 499 6.61 -15.94 5.11
CA ARG A 499 5.15 -16.03 5.01
C ARG A 499 4.70 -16.70 3.73
N CYS A 500 5.34 -16.40 2.60
CA CYS A 500 5.10 -17.07 1.33
C CYS A 500 5.45 -18.56 1.38
N VAL A 501 6.57 -18.96 1.99
CA VAL A 501 6.92 -20.39 2.18
C VAL A 501 5.83 -21.10 2.97
N THR A 502 5.42 -20.53 4.11
CA THR A 502 4.33 -21.07 4.94
C THR A 502 3.03 -21.19 4.13
N PHE A 503 2.69 -20.16 3.37
CA PHE A 503 1.52 -20.14 2.49
C PHE A 503 1.57 -21.25 1.42
N VAL A 504 2.72 -21.44 0.76
CA VAL A 504 2.89 -22.47 -0.28
C VAL A 504 2.70 -23.87 0.31
N LEU A 505 3.26 -24.14 1.49
CA LEU A 505 3.04 -25.42 2.17
C LEU A 505 1.56 -25.64 2.47
N LYS A 506 0.86 -24.60 2.95
CA LYS A 506 -0.57 -24.65 3.24
C LYS A 506 -1.42 -24.98 2.01
N ILE A 507 -1.22 -24.28 0.89
CA ILE A 507 -2.02 -24.50 -0.34
C ILE A 507 -1.65 -25.81 -1.05
N SER A 508 -0.47 -26.36 -0.80
CA SER A 508 -0.06 -27.67 -1.34
C SER A 508 -0.72 -28.86 -0.64
N ALA A 509 -1.26 -28.66 0.56
CA ALA A 509 -1.85 -29.71 1.39
C ALA A 509 -3.32 -29.94 1.02
N ARG A 510 -3.59 -30.82 0.05
CA ARG A 510 -4.95 -31.10 -0.46
C ARG A 510 -5.95 -31.58 0.60
N ASP A 511 -5.47 -32.38 1.56
CA ASP A 511 -6.27 -32.89 2.68
C ASP A 511 -6.20 -31.99 3.93
N GLY A 512 -5.42 -30.91 3.87
CA GLY A 512 -5.10 -30.04 5.00
C GLY A 512 -4.24 -30.70 6.09
N LYS A 513 -3.78 -31.94 5.88
CA LYS A 513 -3.10 -32.77 6.88
C LYS A 513 -1.69 -33.17 6.48
N SER A 514 -1.41 -33.31 5.18
CA SER A 514 -0.13 -33.81 4.70
C SER A 514 0.38 -33.02 3.51
N MET A 515 1.69 -32.78 3.48
CA MET A 515 2.38 -32.22 2.32
C MET A 515 2.48 -33.26 1.21
N SER A 516 2.30 -32.81 -0.03
CA SER A 516 2.57 -33.63 -1.22
C SER A 516 4.03 -34.08 -1.27
N ALA A 517 4.32 -35.18 -1.96
CA ALA A 517 5.64 -35.80 -1.95
C ALA A 517 6.75 -34.88 -2.49
N GLY A 518 6.46 -34.14 -3.56
CA GLY A 518 7.39 -33.19 -4.15
C GLY A 518 7.67 -32.01 -3.23
N VAL A 519 6.62 -31.37 -2.68
CA VAL A 519 6.77 -30.23 -1.76
C VAL A 519 7.49 -30.64 -0.48
N ARG A 520 7.17 -31.82 0.06
CA ARG A 520 7.88 -32.42 1.19
C ARG A 520 9.37 -32.58 0.92
N THR A 521 9.73 -33.07 -0.26
CA THR A 521 11.14 -33.25 -0.67
C THR A 521 11.86 -31.91 -0.76
N GLU A 522 11.22 -30.89 -1.35
CA GLU A 522 11.80 -29.56 -1.46
C GLU A 522 11.96 -28.88 -0.09
N PHE A 523 10.96 -29.01 0.80
CA PHE A 523 11.08 -28.53 2.18
C PHE A 523 12.19 -29.26 2.95
N GLN A 524 12.35 -30.57 2.74
CA GLN A 524 13.43 -31.32 3.39
C GLN A 524 14.81 -30.83 2.95
N LYS A 525 15.00 -30.50 1.66
CA LYS A 525 16.25 -29.86 1.19
C LYS A 525 16.47 -28.49 1.84
N LEU A 526 15.41 -27.69 1.94
CA LEU A 526 15.47 -26.39 2.63
C LEU A 526 15.88 -26.57 4.11
N PHE A 527 15.33 -27.59 4.78
CA PHE A 527 15.65 -27.94 6.16
C PHE A 527 17.12 -28.40 6.31
N GLU A 528 17.60 -29.27 5.44
CA GLU A 528 18.99 -29.74 5.44
C GLU A 528 19.97 -28.58 5.19
N ASN A 529 19.67 -27.71 4.23
CA ASN A 529 20.45 -26.49 4.00
C ASN A 529 20.45 -25.60 5.25
N TYR A 530 19.29 -25.40 5.88
CA TYR A 530 19.18 -24.66 7.14
C TYR A 530 20.09 -25.26 8.22
N LEU A 531 20.21 -26.59 8.35
CA LEU A 531 21.10 -27.23 9.33
C LEU A 531 22.59 -27.05 8.99
N GLN A 532 22.98 -27.33 7.75
CA GLN A 532 24.38 -27.31 7.31
C GLN A 532 25.00 -25.90 7.29
N ASN A 533 24.17 -24.87 7.13
CA ASN A 533 24.68 -23.51 6.93
C ASN A 533 25.42 -22.95 8.16
N VAL A 534 26.70 -22.65 7.94
CA VAL A 534 27.54 -21.76 8.74
C VAL A 534 27.39 -20.37 8.10
N GLU A 535 26.53 -19.52 8.68
CA GLU A 535 26.26 -18.12 8.28
C GLU A 535 25.30 -17.89 7.07
N GLY A 536 24.12 -17.35 7.38
CA GLY A 536 23.45 -16.33 6.55
C GLY A 536 22.56 -16.73 5.37
N LYS A 537 22.69 -17.91 4.75
CA LYS A 537 22.00 -18.17 3.46
C LYS A 537 20.55 -18.66 3.54
N VAL A 538 20.16 -19.35 4.63
CA VAL A 538 18.76 -19.75 4.86
C VAL A 538 18.30 -19.21 6.20
N PRO A 539 17.50 -18.14 6.21
CA PRO A 539 16.89 -17.58 7.41
C PRO A 539 16.08 -18.63 8.20
N SER A 540 16.15 -18.60 9.54
CA SER A 540 15.50 -19.62 10.39
C SER A 540 13.98 -19.62 10.25
N ASN A 541 13.37 -18.46 10.04
CA ASN A 541 11.94 -18.31 9.82
C ASN A 541 11.43 -19.09 8.59
N PHE A 542 12.26 -19.40 7.59
CA PHE A 542 11.82 -20.19 6.42
C PHE A 542 11.49 -21.64 6.77
N VAL A 543 12.03 -22.11 7.90
CA VAL A 543 11.85 -23.48 8.39
C VAL A 543 10.99 -23.50 9.64
N ILE A 544 11.31 -22.65 10.61
CA ILE A 544 10.72 -22.69 11.95
C ILE A 544 9.29 -22.18 11.94
N GLN A 545 9.00 -21.10 11.21
CA GLN A 545 7.66 -20.52 11.15
C GLN A 545 6.64 -21.49 10.50
N PRO A 546 6.92 -22.13 9.34
CA PRO A 546 5.97 -23.10 8.81
C PRO A 546 5.65 -24.25 9.78
N ILE A 547 6.64 -24.75 10.53
CA ILE A 547 6.42 -25.82 11.51
C ILE A 547 5.52 -25.33 12.67
N ALA A 548 5.74 -24.10 13.14
CA ALA A 548 4.97 -23.52 14.22
C ALA A 548 3.53 -23.15 13.81
N ASP A 549 3.34 -22.64 12.59
CA ASP A 549 2.05 -22.15 12.07
C ASP A 549 1.20 -23.29 11.48
N LEU A 550 1.82 -24.33 10.93
CA LEU A 550 1.17 -25.47 10.27
C LEU A 550 1.59 -26.83 10.88
N PRO A 551 1.53 -27.00 12.22
CA PRO A 551 2.12 -28.15 12.91
C PRO A 551 1.54 -29.50 12.47
N LEU A 552 0.29 -29.53 11.99
CA LEU A 552 -0.36 -30.73 11.49
C LEU A 552 0.36 -31.31 10.26
N LEU A 553 0.91 -30.46 9.38
CA LEU A 553 1.61 -30.88 8.17
C LEU A 553 2.92 -31.61 8.44
N PHE A 554 3.49 -31.44 9.65
CA PHE A 554 4.82 -31.93 10.03
C PHE A 554 4.79 -33.18 10.92
N VAL A 555 3.61 -33.75 11.19
CA VAL A 555 3.47 -34.97 11.99
C VAL A 555 4.29 -36.13 11.41
N ASP A 556 4.30 -36.28 10.09
CA ASP A 556 5.07 -37.32 9.39
C ASP A 556 6.59 -37.11 9.50
N GLN A 557 7.03 -35.86 9.60
CA GLN A 557 8.44 -35.45 9.66
C GLN A 557 8.95 -35.36 11.10
N LEU A 558 8.12 -35.64 12.10
CA LEU A 558 8.48 -35.55 13.52
C LEU A 558 9.78 -36.32 13.84
N GLY A 559 9.99 -37.49 13.22
CA GLY A 559 11.21 -38.27 13.39
C GLY A 559 12.48 -37.49 13.01
N MET A 560 12.47 -36.85 11.83
CA MET A 560 13.55 -36.02 11.30
C MET A 560 13.79 -34.78 12.16
N LEU A 561 12.72 -34.09 12.58
CA LEU A 561 12.82 -32.91 13.43
C LEU A 561 13.43 -33.24 14.80
N LEU A 562 13.07 -34.39 15.38
CA LEU A 562 13.64 -34.87 16.64
C LEU A 562 15.11 -35.23 16.50
N ASP A 563 15.52 -35.87 15.41
CA ASP A 563 16.95 -36.14 15.15
C ASP A 563 17.74 -34.83 15.13
N ALA A 564 17.31 -33.87 14.32
CA ALA A 564 17.99 -32.59 14.19
C ALA A 564 18.01 -31.76 15.48
N GLY A 565 16.90 -31.75 16.23
CA GLY A 565 16.77 -31.00 17.48
C GLY A 565 17.65 -31.54 18.61
N PHE A 566 17.86 -32.86 18.68
CA PHE A 566 18.66 -33.48 19.73
C PHE A 566 20.12 -33.75 19.34
N ASP A 567 20.46 -33.73 18.06
CA ASP A 567 21.83 -33.86 17.55
C ASP A 567 22.74 -32.74 18.08
N GLU A 568 23.86 -33.12 18.72
CA GLU A 568 24.80 -32.19 19.36
C GLU A 568 25.76 -31.52 18.38
N GLU A 569 25.91 -32.07 17.17
CA GLU A 569 26.68 -31.45 16.09
C GLU A 569 25.97 -30.21 15.54
N ASN A 570 24.64 -30.14 15.68
CA ASN A 570 23.87 -28.97 15.28
C ASN A 570 24.06 -27.80 16.26
N ARG A 571 24.14 -26.59 15.70
CA ARG A 571 24.24 -25.35 16.50
C ARG A 571 23.11 -25.26 17.51
N ILE A 572 23.44 -24.86 18.73
CA ILE A 572 22.50 -24.84 19.86
C ILE A 572 21.23 -24.01 19.61
N PHE A 573 21.34 -22.89 18.90
CA PHE A 573 20.18 -22.06 18.60
C PHE A 573 19.20 -22.80 17.67
N LYS A 574 19.70 -23.49 16.63
CA LYS A 574 18.88 -24.26 15.68
C LYS A 574 18.15 -25.39 16.41
N ARG A 575 18.87 -26.11 17.26
CA ARG A 575 18.30 -27.16 18.13
C ARG A 575 17.17 -26.61 19.00
N THR A 576 17.40 -25.44 19.62
CA THR A 576 16.42 -24.77 20.48
C THR A 576 15.16 -24.38 19.68
N GLU A 577 15.32 -23.78 18.50
CA GLU A 577 14.18 -23.38 17.66
C GLU A 577 13.40 -24.59 17.12
N ILE A 578 14.10 -25.62 16.64
CA ILE A 578 13.47 -26.85 16.12
C ILE A 578 12.64 -27.53 17.22
N LEU A 579 13.21 -27.73 18.42
CA LEU A 579 12.49 -28.35 19.52
C LEU A 579 11.31 -27.49 20.01
N GLY A 580 11.45 -26.17 19.96
CA GLY A 580 10.36 -25.23 20.24
C GLY A 580 9.20 -25.39 19.25
N ALA A 581 9.51 -25.46 17.95
CA ALA A 581 8.50 -25.68 16.91
C ALA A 581 7.88 -27.09 17.00
N VAL A 582 8.66 -28.12 17.33
CA VAL A 582 8.16 -29.48 17.56
C VAL A 582 7.14 -29.52 18.70
N ALA A 583 7.29 -28.71 19.74
CA ALA A 583 6.30 -28.64 20.81
C ALA A 583 4.91 -28.19 20.32
N MET A 584 4.84 -27.41 19.22
CA MET A 584 3.57 -26.96 18.61
C MET A 584 2.79 -28.09 17.94
N ILE A 585 3.49 -29.16 17.52
CA ILE A 585 2.87 -30.41 17.03
C ILE A 585 2.03 -31.07 18.13
N PHE A 586 2.42 -30.91 19.39
CA PHE A 586 1.70 -31.40 20.56
C PHE A 586 0.67 -30.37 21.04
N SER A 587 -0.29 -30.06 20.18
CA SER A 587 -1.47 -29.25 20.52
C SER A 587 -2.74 -30.08 20.43
N LYS A 588 -3.77 -29.72 21.21
CA LYS A 588 -5.07 -30.41 21.19
C LYS A 588 -5.66 -30.45 19.78
N GLN A 589 -5.50 -29.38 19.01
CA GLN A 589 -6.01 -29.26 17.64
C GLN A 589 -5.36 -30.26 16.68
N VAL A 590 -4.05 -30.50 16.81
CA VAL A 590 -3.32 -31.47 15.97
C VAL A 590 -3.68 -32.89 16.36
N LEU A 591 -3.68 -33.21 17.66
CA LEU A 591 -3.97 -34.57 18.16
C LEU A 591 -5.41 -35.03 17.89
N GLN A 592 -6.35 -34.10 17.72
CA GLN A 592 -7.71 -34.41 17.26
C GLN A 592 -7.77 -34.84 15.79
N GLN A 593 -6.75 -34.50 14.98
CA GLN A 593 -6.78 -34.67 13.53
C GLN A 593 -5.75 -35.68 13.00
N ALA A 594 -4.71 -35.96 13.78
CA ALA A 594 -3.64 -36.89 13.44
C ALA A 594 -3.20 -37.73 14.66
N THR A 595 -2.89 -39.00 14.40
CA THR A 595 -2.33 -39.91 15.39
C THR A 595 -0.81 -39.82 15.39
N ILE A 596 -0.21 -39.51 16.54
CA ILE A 596 1.24 -39.55 16.71
C ILE A 596 1.69 -41.01 16.88
N LYS A 597 2.75 -41.40 16.17
CA LYS A 597 3.32 -42.75 16.30
C LYS A 597 3.99 -42.89 17.67
N SER A 598 3.67 -43.95 18.40
CA SER A 598 4.32 -44.28 19.69
C SER A 598 5.85 -44.33 19.62
N ALA A 599 6.44 -44.69 18.47
CA ALA A 599 7.89 -44.63 18.25
C ALA A 599 8.47 -43.20 18.42
N ALA A 600 7.75 -42.17 17.97
CA ALA A 600 8.17 -40.78 18.15
C ALA A 600 8.08 -40.36 19.62
N ILE A 601 7.03 -40.80 20.34
CA ILE A 601 6.87 -40.56 21.78
C ILE A 601 8.01 -41.19 22.57
N LYS A 602 8.34 -42.47 22.29
CA LYS A 602 9.49 -43.16 22.90
C LYS A 602 10.81 -42.42 22.60
N LYS A 603 10.97 -41.90 21.39
CA LYS A 603 12.16 -41.13 21.00
C LYS A 603 12.28 -39.83 21.79
N ILE A 604 11.20 -39.06 21.95
CA ILE A 604 11.16 -37.86 22.80
C ILE A 604 11.59 -38.19 24.22
N GLY A 605 11.00 -39.24 24.80
CA GLY A 605 11.35 -39.70 26.16
C GLY A 605 12.84 -40.03 26.29
N LYS A 606 13.38 -40.86 25.39
CA LYS A 606 14.80 -41.27 25.42
C LYS A 606 15.77 -40.11 25.22
N CYS A 607 15.54 -39.29 24.19
CA CYS A 607 16.42 -38.15 23.88
C CYS A 607 16.40 -37.11 24.99
N SER A 608 15.22 -36.79 25.54
CA SER A 608 15.09 -35.84 26.65
C SER A 608 15.72 -36.40 27.93
N SER A 609 15.56 -37.70 28.21
CA SER A 609 16.18 -38.36 29.36
C SER A 609 17.71 -38.32 29.29
N SER A 610 18.28 -38.64 28.12
CA SER A 610 19.71 -38.52 27.86
C SER A 610 20.21 -37.07 28.05
N TYR A 611 19.49 -36.09 27.50
CA TYR A 611 19.82 -34.68 27.67
C TYR A 611 19.81 -34.26 29.14
N PHE A 612 18.75 -34.60 29.89
CA PHE A 612 18.66 -34.26 31.31
C PHE A 612 19.72 -34.97 32.14
N GLN A 613 20.05 -36.22 31.84
CA GLN A 613 21.13 -36.94 32.52
C GLN A 613 22.46 -36.21 32.33
N LYS A 614 22.78 -35.76 31.10
CA LYS A 614 23.96 -34.91 30.85
C LYS A 614 23.91 -33.62 31.68
N VAL A 615 22.76 -32.95 31.78
CA VAL A 615 22.60 -31.75 32.61
C VAL A 615 22.89 -32.02 34.10
N LEU A 616 22.53 -33.20 34.61
CA LEU A 616 22.87 -33.58 35.97
C LEU A 616 24.36 -33.88 36.15
N ASP A 617 24.99 -34.46 35.13
CA ASP A 617 26.39 -34.89 35.16
C ASP A 617 27.38 -33.74 34.91
N THR A 618 27.00 -32.73 34.12
CA THR A 618 27.83 -31.56 33.78
C THR A 618 27.82 -30.51 34.90
N ASP A 619 28.84 -29.64 34.91
CA ASP A 619 28.81 -28.42 35.72
C ASP A 619 27.63 -27.54 35.29
N LYS A 620 26.85 -27.09 36.28
CA LYS A 620 25.63 -26.30 36.09
C LYS A 620 25.97 -24.88 35.60
N SER A 621 27.23 -24.46 35.70
CA SER A 621 27.75 -23.24 35.08
C SER A 621 27.77 -23.31 33.54
N GLU A 622 27.88 -24.51 32.95
CA GLU A 622 27.89 -24.73 31.50
C GLU A 622 26.49 -24.94 30.90
N LEU A 623 25.48 -25.04 31.77
CA LEU A 623 24.09 -25.25 31.41
C LEU A 623 23.60 -24.14 30.48
N LYS A 624 22.93 -24.54 29.41
CA LYS A 624 22.37 -23.63 28.40
C LYS A 624 20.88 -23.42 28.71
N PRO A 625 20.48 -22.30 29.35
CA PRO A 625 19.17 -22.19 29.98
C PRO A 625 18.00 -22.25 29.00
N ARG A 626 18.16 -21.65 27.81
CA ARG A 626 17.12 -21.66 26.77
C ARG A 626 16.86 -23.06 26.24
N LEU A 627 17.91 -23.81 25.89
CA LEU A 627 17.77 -25.19 25.43
C LEU A 627 17.12 -26.07 26.51
N PHE A 628 17.57 -25.93 27.76
CA PHE A 628 16.98 -26.67 28.88
C PHE A 628 15.49 -26.36 29.04
N GLY A 629 15.13 -25.06 29.04
CA GLY A 629 13.74 -24.63 29.12
C GLY A 629 12.89 -25.17 27.97
N THR A 630 13.41 -25.21 26.75
CA THR A 630 12.71 -25.76 25.59
C THR A 630 12.53 -27.27 25.66
N VAL A 631 13.55 -28.04 26.07
CA VAL A 631 13.41 -29.50 26.24
C VAL A 631 12.40 -29.80 27.35
N LEU A 632 12.45 -29.06 28.47
CA LEU A 632 11.46 -29.17 29.54
C LEU A 632 10.05 -28.81 29.06
N HIS A 633 9.91 -27.76 28.24
CA HIS A 633 8.64 -27.39 27.63
C HIS A 633 8.10 -28.49 26.73
N LEU A 634 8.92 -29.07 25.85
CA LEU A 634 8.54 -30.17 24.98
C LEU A 634 8.03 -31.36 25.81
N VAL A 635 8.78 -31.80 26.82
CA VAL A 635 8.38 -32.93 27.68
C VAL A 635 7.08 -32.61 28.42
N HIS A 636 6.97 -31.41 29.01
CA HIS A 636 5.76 -30.96 29.70
C HIS A 636 4.55 -30.97 28.76
N LYS A 637 4.69 -30.40 27.57
CA LYS A 637 3.64 -30.32 26.56
C LYS A 637 3.19 -31.72 26.14
N VAL A 638 4.12 -32.57 25.73
CA VAL A 638 3.82 -33.94 25.27
C VAL A 638 3.12 -34.71 26.39
N ALA A 639 3.67 -34.73 27.61
CA ALA A 639 3.08 -35.44 28.75
C ALA A 639 1.65 -34.99 29.04
N THR A 640 1.39 -33.67 29.05
CA THR A 640 0.02 -33.17 29.29
C THR A 640 -0.95 -33.48 28.16
N CYS A 641 -0.47 -33.54 26.92
CA CYS A 641 -1.32 -33.76 25.75
C CYS A 641 -1.63 -35.24 25.49
N VAL A 642 -0.80 -36.17 25.98
CA VAL A 642 -1.01 -37.61 25.82
C VAL A 642 -1.51 -38.30 27.10
N ALA A 643 -1.84 -37.55 28.15
CA ALA A 643 -2.21 -38.09 29.46
C ALA A 643 -3.40 -39.07 29.43
N ASP A 644 -4.28 -38.95 28.43
CA ASP A 644 -5.45 -39.82 28.26
C ASP A 644 -5.16 -41.06 27.38
N ASP A 645 -3.93 -41.21 26.87
CA ASP A 645 -3.50 -42.34 26.04
C ASP A 645 -2.47 -43.19 26.81
N GLU A 646 -2.94 -44.26 27.42
CA GLU A 646 -2.15 -45.16 28.28
C GLU A 646 -0.88 -45.68 27.59
N LYS A 647 -0.95 -45.96 26.28
CA LYS A 647 0.21 -46.45 25.52
C LYS A 647 1.27 -45.36 25.36
N HIS A 648 0.86 -44.11 25.18
CA HIS A 648 1.79 -42.98 25.10
C HIS A 648 2.32 -42.55 26.47
N VAL A 649 1.48 -42.62 27.51
CA VAL A 649 1.91 -42.40 28.90
C VAL A 649 3.00 -43.38 29.29
N GLU A 650 2.78 -44.69 29.08
CA GLU A 650 3.76 -45.72 29.42
C GLU A 650 5.07 -45.54 28.63
N ALA A 651 4.98 -45.24 27.33
CA ALA A 651 6.14 -44.97 26.49
C ALA A 651 7.02 -43.80 26.98
N LEU A 652 6.41 -42.74 27.55
CA LEU A 652 7.17 -41.64 28.16
C LEU A 652 7.70 -42.01 29.54
N ARG A 653 6.86 -42.63 30.38
CA ARG A 653 7.19 -43.04 31.75
C ARG A 653 8.43 -43.94 31.76
N GLU A 654 8.45 -44.99 30.92
CA GLU A 654 9.57 -45.92 30.75
C GLU A 654 10.93 -45.21 30.58
N SER A 655 10.94 -44.05 29.92
CA SER A 655 12.19 -43.32 29.61
C SER A 655 12.50 -42.20 30.61
N LEU A 656 11.47 -41.58 31.19
CA LEU A 656 11.60 -40.33 31.94
C LEU A 656 11.49 -40.47 33.46
N GLU A 657 10.90 -41.55 33.99
CA GLU A 657 10.59 -41.63 35.41
C GLU A 657 11.81 -41.44 36.31
N THR A 658 12.86 -42.22 36.06
CA THR A 658 14.11 -42.17 36.85
C THR A 658 14.73 -40.78 36.85
N ILE A 659 14.81 -40.14 35.68
CA ILE A 659 15.48 -38.84 35.55
C ILE A 659 14.64 -37.70 36.11
N ILE A 660 13.31 -37.74 35.95
CA ILE A 660 12.40 -36.74 36.50
C ILE A 660 12.38 -36.81 38.03
N LYS A 661 12.45 -38.02 38.61
CA LYS A 661 12.61 -38.20 40.06
C LYS A 661 13.91 -37.54 40.56
N LYS A 662 15.06 -37.84 39.94
CA LYS A 662 16.36 -37.21 40.26
C LYS A 662 16.33 -35.68 40.12
N MET A 663 15.73 -35.17 39.04
CA MET A 663 15.60 -33.73 38.81
C MET A 663 14.71 -33.02 39.84
N SER A 664 13.83 -33.77 40.51
CA SER A 664 12.92 -33.25 41.54
C SER A 664 13.54 -33.29 42.95
N GLU A 665 14.74 -33.84 43.11
CA GLU A 665 15.45 -33.87 44.38
C GLU A 665 15.87 -32.47 44.83
N GLY A 666 15.77 -32.19 46.13
CA GLY A 666 15.93 -30.84 46.67
C GLY A 666 17.26 -30.17 46.33
N GLU A 667 18.37 -30.92 46.32
CA GLU A 667 19.69 -30.41 45.95
C GLU A 667 19.76 -29.99 44.48
N THR A 668 19.27 -30.85 43.58
CA THR A 668 19.20 -30.58 42.14
C THR A 668 18.31 -29.37 41.83
N VAL A 669 17.14 -29.30 42.48
CA VAL A 669 16.20 -28.18 42.33
C VAL A 669 16.82 -26.86 42.79
N LEU A 670 17.57 -26.85 43.88
CA LEU A 670 18.30 -25.67 44.36
C LEU A 670 19.32 -25.18 43.33
N GLN A 671 20.04 -26.10 42.69
CA GLN A 671 21.03 -25.77 41.66
C GLN A 671 20.37 -25.21 40.38
N LEU A 672 19.24 -25.78 39.97
CA LEU A 672 18.47 -25.33 38.79
C LEU A 672 17.69 -24.03 39.04
N LYS A 673 17.52 -23.60 40.29
CA LYS A 673 16.75 -22.39 40.63
C LYS A 673 17.23 -21.13 39.92
N LYS A 674 18.52 -21.05 39.59
CA LYS A 674 19.14 -19.91 38.86
C LYS A 674 18.56 -19.69 37.46
N ILE A 675 18.05 -20.74 36.81
CA ILE A 675 17.49 -20.66 35.46
C ILE A 675 15.95 -20.65 35.42
N ASN A 676 15.29 -20.63 36.59
CA ASN A 676 13.83 -20.54 36.69
C ASN A 676 13.21 -19.38 35.89
N PRO A 677 13.79 -18.16 35.83
CA PRO A 677 13.20 -17.06 35.05
C PRO A 677 13.05 -17.41 33.56
N VAL A 678 14.06 -18.08 32.98
CA VAL A 678 14.02 -18.53 31.58
C VAL A 678 12.97 -19.63 31.40
N CYS A 679 12.89 -20.59 32.33
CA CYS A 679 11.86 -21.62 32.30
C CYS A 679 10.44 -21.06 32.47
N LEU A 680 10.24 -20.05 33.31
CA LEU A 680 8.96 -19.36 33.46
C LEU A 680 8.54 -18.72 32.14
N HIS A 681 9.47 -18.06 31.44
CA HIS A 681 9.19 -17.44 30.15
C HIS A 681 8.82 -18.48 29.06
N ILE A 682 9.55 -19.59 28.98
CA ILE A 682 9.36 -20.60 27.91
C ILE A 682 8.19 -21.56 28.23
N VAL A 683 8.10 -22.06 29.47
CA VAL A 683 7.14 -23.10 29.88
C VAL A 683 5.86 -22.47 30.45
N GLY A 684 5.89 -21.21 30.87
CA GLY A 684 4.82 -20.59 31.66
C GLY A 684 4.77 -21.09 33.12
N LYS A 685 5.77 -21.86 33.56
CA LYS A 685 5.84 -22.48 34.89
C LYS A 685 7.29 -22.49 35.40
N SER A 686 7.45 -22.48 36.73
CA SER A 686 8.75 -22.78 37.34
C SER A 686 9.16 -24.21 37.02
N ILE A 687 10.46 -24.52 37.15
CA ILE A 687 10.99 -25.87 36.90
C ILE A 687 10.26 -26.89 37.78
N VAL A 688 10.12 -26.59 39.07
CA VAL A 688 9.38 -27.44 40.01
C VAL A 688 7.93 -27.63 39.56
N GLY A 689 7.24 -26.54 39.19
CA GLY A 689 5.86 -26.61 38.72
C GLY A 689 5.69 -27.43 37.44
N ALA A 690 6.66 -27.37 36.52
CA ALA A 690 6.68 -28.18 35.31
C ALA A 690 6.93 -29.66 35.63
N LEU A 691 7.93 -29.98 36.47
CA LEU A 691 8.23 -31.35 36.90
C LEU A 691 7.06 -32.00 37.65
N THR A 692 6.41 -31.28 38.57
CA THR A 692 5.21 -31.76 39.26
C THR A 692 4.07 -32.04 38.28
N SER A 693 3.88 -31.16 37.29
CA SER A 693 2.87 -31.35 36.25
C SER A 693 3.17 -32.58 35.39
N ILE A 694 4.45 -32.82 35.04
CA ILE A 694 4.88 -34.01 34.29
C ILE A 694 4.62 -35.27 35.11
N LYS A 695 5.06 -35.32 36.38
CA LYS A 695 4.81 -36.45 37.28
C LYS A 695 3.32 -36.81 37.34
N LYS A 696 2.46 -35.79 37.49
CA LYS A 696 1.00 -35.99 37.50
C LYS A 696 0.48 -36.56 36.18
N SER A 697 0.88 -36.00 35.04
CA SER A 697 0.43 -36.45 33.72
C SER A 697 0.93 -37.83 33.33
N LEU A 698 2.06 -38.26 33.90
CA LEU A 698 2.65 -39.57 33.66
C LEU A 698 2.40 -40.54 34.83
N GLU A 699 1.53 -40.20 35.79
CA GLU A 699 1.20 -40.98 36.99
C GLU A 699 2.43 -41.56 37.71
N MET A 700 3.48 -40.76 37.83
CA MET A 700 4.70 -41.13 38.54
C MET A 700 4.48 -40.97 40.05
N ASP A 701 4.91 -41.96 40.84
CA ASP A 701 4.94 -41.84 42.29
C ASP A 701 5.83 -40.66 42.73
N ASN A 702 5.39 -39.97 43.78
CA ASN A 702 6.00 -38.73 44.26
C ASN A 702 7.46 -38.88 44.68
#